data_AF-A0A653SKK3-F1
#
_entry.id   AF-A0A653SKK3-F1
#
_cell.length_a   1.000
_cell.length_b   1.000
_cell.length_c   1.000
_cell.angle_alpha   90.00
_cell.angle_beta   90.00
_cell.angle_gamma   90.00
#
_symmetry.space_group_name_H-M   'P 1'
#
loop_
_entity.id
_entity.type
_entity.pdbx_description
1 polymer ?
#
loop_
_entity_poly.entity_id
_entity_poly.type
_entity_poly.pdbx_seq_one_letter_code
_entity_poly.pdbx_strand_id
1 'polypeptide(L)'
;MSYFSKIFVLLCLCSQLLHSQSKEIQFLSGKDSEHTKQWDFWINSGRKSGSWDKIQVPSQWEQQGFGSYNYGRDYVTYGKNFKFNDEVGLYKHKFTVPNSWRGKTINIVFEGSMTDTEVKINGRSAGAIHQGAFYEFKYDISDKLNFGKENILEVKVSKMSADKSVNNAERLADYWVLGGIFRPVYLEATSKEHISWTAIDAKADGTFRSNIHLKEINSANNLQVEIFDAKNNLVGESQISIQKSDTIKQIQFSVKNPKLWTAEKPNLYKVKFTLNKNRKTIFQSEEKFGFRTIEVRKGDGIFINGTKIKMKGINRHVWWPETGRAVNENIDLMDVQLIKEMNMNAVRCSHYPPNKSFLKICDSLGLYVLDELAGWQKKYSTEVGKKLVKEMVMRDANHPSIIFWSNGNEGGHNFDLDSEFAKYDLSNRPVIHAHHKPGNAFNGIDCNHYEDYYSTKNILEGENIYMPTEFLHAQDDGGGGTSLADYWELHWNSKKGVGGFLWAFADEGLVRTDFNNQIDVNAINSPDGVLGPHREKEGSFYAIREIYSPVKIDLKTLSNDFNGIIPIENRYHFTNLNECQFEWKLVKFKTRFSSESGFDLVKIGKVESPNIKPTEKGNIKLNLPSNWKENEGLLLTATDIFGKEIYTWTWKITSNDKISKQFLKSLIKEFPVSIIENDSLFILKSDEKEFTFGKKDGLLKSVILDKKGKKISFKNGPVFVNGTMELSSIKSFAEGQNQLIEVNYKNGNKIIWKLNPNGILELNYEYSLSGNYQFAGVSFDYPENYVINAKWLGKGPYHVWKNRTQGQTFNVWQNLKNSTRTGQSPWIYPEFKGYFDEVSWLQLDTAEGKITVGTKEEKMFVRLFDFYGIYGAEGYPKLPTGNISFLDAIPPLGTVLAFNINDKTETLGPESELNHLNGKFKRTLYFYFGLPDLGDENKQFTMPKENILTD
;
A
#
# COMPACT_ATOMS: atom_id res chain seq x y z
N MET A 1 -59.50 -2.86 41.65
CA MET A 1 -58.51 -3.76 41.02
C MET A 1 -59.14 -4.37 39.77
N SER A 2 -58.95 -3.73 38.61
CA SER A 2 -59.71 -4.05 37.40
C SER A 2 -58.93 -5.03 36.50
N TYR A 3 -59.69 -5.69 35.63
CA TYR A 3 -59.26 -6.61 34.57
C TYR A 3 -58.03 -6.14 33.77
N PHE A 4 -57.79 -4.82 33.71
CA PHE A 4 -56.64 -4.21 33.02
C PHE A 4 -55.28 -4.54 33.63
N SER A 5 -55.15 -4.65 34.97
CA SER A 5 -53.86 -5.00 35.59
C SER A 5 -53.47 -6.46 35.35
N LYS A 6 -54.44 -7.36 35.15
CA LYS A 6 -54.16 -8.77 34.82
C LYS A 6 -53.75 -8.94 33.35
N ILE A 7 -54.30 -8.15 32.43
CA ILE A 7 -53.94 -8.17 31.01
C ILE A 7 -52.57 -7.52 30.77
N PHE A 8 -52.21 -6.47 31.51
CA PHE A 8 -50.89 -5.84 31.40
C PHE A 8 -49.76 -6.72 31.95
N VAL A 9 -50.02 -7.46 33.05
CA VAL A 9 -49.08 -8.46 33.57
C VAL A 9 -48.98 -9.68 32.64
N LEU A 10 -50.07 -10.09 31.97
CA LEU A 10 -50.03 -11.16 30.97
C LEU A 10 -49.29 -10.73 29.68
N LEU A 11 -49.42 -9.48 29.24
CA LEU A 11 -48.70 -8.92 28.09
C LEU A 11 -47.20 -8.70 28.38
N CYS A 12 -46.83 -8.32 29.60
CA CYS A 12 -45.43 -8.25 30.04
C CYS A 12 -44.80 -9.64 30.29
N LEU A 13 -45.59 -10.66 30.64
CA LEU A 13 -45.11 -12.05 30.73
C LEU A 13 -45.06 -12.75 29.36
N CYS A 14 -45.89 -12.34 28.40
CA CYS A 14 -45.84 -12.86 27.02
C CYS A 14 -44.76 -12.20 26.15
N SER A 15 -44.27 -11.01 26.48
CA SER A 15 -43.12 -10.38 25.78
C SER A 15 -41.76 -10.90 26.24
N GLN A 16 -41.69 -11.67 27.34
CA GLN A 16 -40.46 -12.30 27.82
C GLN A 16 -40.23 -13.75 27.33
N LEU A 17 -41.15 -14.32 26.53
CA LEU A 17 -41.09 -15.72 26.06
C LEU A 17 -40.86 -15.89 24.54
N LEU A 18 -40.44 -14.84 23.85
CA LEU A 18 -39.92 -14.91 22.48
C LEU A 18 -38.47 -14.45 22.42
N HIS A 19 -37.63 -15.00 23.29
CA HIS A 19 -36.18 -15.07 22.99
C HIS A 19 -36.03 -15.99 21.79
N SER A 20 -35.98 -15.42 20.58
CA SER A 20 -35.49 -16.11 19.40
C SER A 20 -34.11 -16.69 19.77
N GLN A 21 -33.99 -18.02 19.76
CA GLN A 21 -32.80 -18.75 20.20
C GLN A 21 -31.72 -18.68 19.12
N SER A 22 -31.23 -17.46 18.83
CA SER A 22 -30.04 -17.25 18.03
C SER A 22 -28.80 -17.75 18.77
N LYS A 23 -27.71 -17.92 18.03
CA LYS A 23 -26.38 -18.18 18.58
C LYS A 23 -26.00 -17.10 19.60
N GLU A 24 -25.62 -17.50 20.81
CA GLU A 24 -25.08 -16.60 21.84
C GLU A 24 -23.55 -16.77 21.92
N ILE A 25 -22.82 -15.66 22.10
CA ILE A 25 -21.36 -15.63 22.17
C ILE A 25 -20.90 -15.03 23.50
N GLN A 26 -19.97 -15.70 24.17
CA GLN A 26 -19.29 -15.19 25.36
C GLN A 26 -17.77 -15.25 25.18
N PHE A 27 -17.13 -14.10 25.01
CA PHE A 27 -15.66 -14.02 24.90
C PHE A 27 -14.98 -14.41 26.22
N LEU A 28 -14.08 -15.39 26.16
CA LEU A 28 -13.23 -15.82 27.27
C LEU A 28 -11.88 -15.10 27.26
N SER A 29 -11.38 -14.80 26.05
CA SER A 29 -10.33 -13.81 25.84
C SER A 29 -10.94 -12.42 25.69
N GLY A 30 -10.10 -11.49 25.24
CA GLY A 30 -10.53 -10.29 24.54
C GLY A 30 -11.07 -10.50 23.12
N LYS A 31 -11.52 -9.41 22.50
CA LYS A 31 -12.01 -9.41 21.10
C LYS A 31 -10.91 -9.16 20.06
N ASP A 32 -9.82 -8.53 20.47
CA ASP A 32 -8.70 -8.11 19.62
C ASP A 32 -7.53 -7.67 20.52
N SER A 33 -6.50 -7.05 19.92
CA SER A 33 -5.30 -6.57 20.61
C SER A 33 -5.51 -5.37 21.55
N GLU A 34 -6.59 -4.61 21.41
CA GLU A 34 -6.90 -3.47 22.28
C GLU A 34 -7.84 -3.86 23.43
N HIS A 35 -8.69 -4.87 23.19
CA HIS A 35 -9.72 -5.31 24.13
C HIS A 35 -9.41 -6.68 24.72
N THR A 36 -8.21 -6.85 25.26
CA THR A 36 -7.70 -8.14 25.76
C THR A 36 -8.27 -8.56 27.12
N LYS A 37 -8.05 -9.82 27.51
CA LYS A 37 -8.27 -10.30 28.89
C LYS A 37 -7.02 -10.97 29.43
N GLN A 38 -6.76 -10.74 30.71
CA GLN A 38 -5.59 -11.28 31.39
C GLN A 38 -5.82 -12.73 31.84
N TRP A 39 -4.93 -13.63 31.43
CA TRP A 39 -4.93 -15.06 31.79
C TRP A 39 -3.66 -15.38 32.60
N ASP A 40 -3.69 -16.46 33.38
CA ASP A 40 -2.48 -17.04 33.98
C ASP A 40 -1.64 -17.68 32.87
N PHE A 41 -0.33 -17.48 32.90
CA PHE A 41 0.58 -17.94 31.85
C PHE A 41 1.90 -18.46 32.42
N TRP A 42 2.42 -19.53 31.82
CA TRP A 42 3.73 -20.09 32.10
C TRP A 42 4.39 -20.53 30.80
N ILE A 43 5.69 -20.32 30.64
CA ILE A 43 6.45 -20.75 29.47
C ILE A 43 7.71 -21.52 29.89
N ASN A 44 8.09 -22.55 29.13
CA ASN A 44 9.20 -23.45 29.47
C ASN A 44 10.60 -22.86 29.26
N SER A 45 10.79 -22.02 28.25
CA SER A 45 12.07 -21.43 27.86
C SER A 45 11.91 -20.01 27.28
N GLY A 46 13.02 -19.33 27.00
CA GLY A 46 13.03 -17.95 26.53
C GLY A 46 12.88 -16.92 27.65
N ARG A 47 12.54 -15.67 27.31
CA ARG A 47 12.36 -14.60 28.30
C ARG A 47 11.22 -14.92 29.26
N LYS A 48 11.39 -14.58 30.55
CA LYS A 48 10.41 -14.79 31.64
C LYS A 48 9.93 -16.23 31.80
N SER A 49 10.74 -17.23 31.45
CA SER A 49 10.39 -18.64 31.59
C SER A 49 10.51 -19.17 33.02
N GLY A 50 9.87 -20.32 33.28
CA GLY A 50 10.05 -21.08 34.52
C GLY A 50 9.18 -20.65 35.71
N SER A 51 8.39 -19.57 35.60
CA SER A 51 7.44 -19.14 36.63
C SER A 51 6.08 -18.75 36.04
N TRP A 52 5.02 -18.85 36.86
CA TRP A 52 3.68 -18.41 36.46
C TRP A 52 3.59 -16.88 36.57
N ASP A 53 3.07 -16.25 35.53
CA ASP A 53 2.81 -14.81 35.44
C ASP A 53 1.46 -14.59 34.75
N LYS A 54 1.21 -13.37 34.29
CA LYS A 54 0.00 -12.97 33.57
C LYS A 54 0.32 -12.62 32.12
N ILE A 55 -0.60 -12.94 31.21
CA ILE A 55 -0.53 -12.54 29.80
C ILE A 55 -1.89 -12.03 29.33
N GLN A 56 -1.88 -11.00 28.49
CA GLN A 56 -3.09 -10.57 27.78
C GLN A 56 -3.41 -11.52 26.62
N VAL A 57 -4.69 -11.87 26.44
CA VAL A 57 -5.18 -12.71 25.35
C VAL A 57 -6.33 -12.00 24.62
N PRO A 58 -6.33 -11.91 23.28
CA PRO A 58 -5.34 -12.47 22.36
C PRO A 58 -4.01 -11.68 22.30
N SER A 59 -2.90 -12.38 22.06
CA SER A 59 -1.58 -11.76 21.84
C SER A 59 -0.54 -12.76 21.28
N GLN A 60 0.62 -12.24 20.89
CA GLN A 60 1.84 -13.03 20.72
C GLN A 60 2.71 -12.87 21.98
N TRP A 61 3.22 -13.96 22.54
CA TRP A 61 3.92 -13.88 23.84
C TRP A 61 5.23 -13.09 23.74
N GLU A 62 5.88 -13.05 22.57
CA GLU A 62 7.09 -12.27 22.34
C GLU A 62 6.85 -10.78 22.55
N GLN A 63 5.69 -10.29 22.11
CA GLN A 63 5.26 -8.89 22.25
C GLN A 63 4.87 -8.51 23.69
N GLN A 64 4.78 -9.49 24.61
CA GLN A 64 4.60 -9.24 26.04
C GLN A 64 5.87 -9.55 26.87
N GLY A 65 6.99 -9.72 26.18
CA GLY A 65 8.30 -9.93 26.79
C GLY A 65 8.56 -11.37 27.25
N PHE A 66 7.77 -12.34 26.81
CA PHE A 66 8.00 -13.77 27.04
C PHE A 66 8.63 -14.44 25.82
N GLY A 67 9.27 -15.61 25.97
CA GLY A 67 9.81 -16.36 24.84
C GLY A 67 10.92 -15.60 24.08
N SER A 68 11.14 -15.97 22.82
CA SER A 68 12.21 -15.43 21.98
C SER A 68 11.74 -15.18 20.54
N TYR A 69 12.21 -14.11 19.90
CA TYR A 69 11.90 -13.84 18.49
C TYR A 69 12.71 -14.75 17.55
N ASN A 70 12.10 -15.18 16.45
CA ASN A 70 12.75 -15.80 15.30
C ASN A 70 12.13 -15.26 14.01
N TYR A 71 12.90 -15.34 12.93
CA TYR A 71 12.39 -15.17 11.58
C TYR A 71 12.46 -16.51 10.83
N GLY A 72 11.44 -16.86 10.04
CA GLY A 72 11.32 -18.22 9.47
C GLY A 72 12.43 -18.57 8.47
N ARG A 73 13.17 -17.56 7.99
CA ARG A 73 14.36 -17.69 7.14
C ARG A 73 15.69 -17.57 7.89
N ASP A 74 15.70 -17.61 9.22
CA ASP A 74 16.93 -17.58 10.03
C ASP A 74 17.93 -18.69 9.64
N TYR A 75 17.46 -19.82 9.12
CA TYR A 75 18.33 -20.89 8.58
C TYR A 75 19.09 -20.52 7.31
N VAL A 76 18.63 -19.50 6.56
CA VAL A 76 19.34 -18.93 5.41
C VAL A 76 20.41 -17.96 5.91
N THR A 77 20.06 -17.08 6.84
CA THR A 77 20.95 -16.03 7.36
C THR A 77 22.04 -16.58 8.29
N TYR A 78 21.69 -17.48 9.21
CA TYR A 78 22.59 -18.02 10.23
C TYR A 78 23.04 -19.47 9.94
N GLY A 79 22.59 -20.03 8.80
CA GLY A 79 22.99 -21.34 8.29
C GLY A 79 22.02 -22.49 8.61
N LYS A 80 22.08 -23.55 7.78
CA LYS A 80 21.10 -24.66 7.74
C LYS A 80 20.85 -25.41 9.07
N ASN A 81 21.77 -25.28 10.03
CA ASN A 81 21.68 -25.92 11.35
C ASN A 81 21.11 -24.99 12.43
N PHE A 82 20.60 -23.82 12.04
CA PHE A 82 19.96 -22.88 12.96
C PHE A 82 18.84 -23.59 13.74
N LYS A 83 18.87 -23.41 15.07
CA LYS A 83 17.87 -23.99 15.96
C LYS A 83 16.80 -22.95 16.24
N PHE A 84 15.64 -23.16 15.66
CA PHE A 84 14.45 -22.39 15.99
C PHE A 84 14.05 -22.62 17.44
N ASN A 85 13.54 -21.57 18.09
CA ASN A 85 12.99 -21.70 19.43
C ASN A 85 11.68 -22.51 19.36
N ASP A 86 11.53 -23.42 20.33
CA ASP A 86 10.46 -24.41 20.39
C ASP A 86 9.64 -24.26 21.69
N GLU A 87 9.43 -23.01 22.12
CA GLU A 87 8.78 -22.74 23.40
C GLU A 87 7.34 -23.30 23.46
N VAL A 88 6.94 -23.67 24.67
CA VAL A 88 5.62 -24.19 25.02
C VAL A 88 5.02 -23.32 26.11
N GLY A 89 3.92 -22.66 25.77
CA GLY A 89 3.12 -21.84 26.68
C GLY A 89 1.96 -22.62 27.29
N LEU A 90 1.75 -22.47 28.59
CA LEU A 90 0.62 -22.99 29.35
C LEU A 90 -0.24 -21.82 29.81
N TYR A 91 -1.53 -21.86 29.52
CA TYR A 91 -2.50 -20.84 29.88
C TYR A 91 -3.54 -21.42 30.83
N LYS A 92 -3.98 -20.62 31.82
CA LYS A 92 -5.17 -20.92 32.62
C LYS A 92 -6.09 -19.71 32.72
N HIS A 93 -7.39 -19.96 32.60
CA HIS A 93 -8.41 -18.94 32.75
C HIS A 93 -9.63 -19.48 33.48
N LYS A 94 -10.09 -18.73 34.48
CA LYS A 94 -11.33 -19.01 35.21
C LYS A 94 -12.49 -18.27 34.56
N PHE A 95 -13.59 -18.97 34.32
CA PHE A 95 -14.77 -18.39 33.69
C PHE A 95 -16.05 -19.02 34.25
N THR A 96 -17.19 -18.35 34.07
CA THR A 96 -18.51 -18.87 34.42
C THR A 96 -19.37 -18.99 33.18
N VAL A 97 -20.24 -20.00 33.16
CA VAL A 97 -21.24 -20.19 32.09
C VAL A 97 -22.62 -20.05 32.70
N PRO A 98 -23.53 -19.23 32.13
CA PRO A 98 -24.86 -19.03 32.67
C PRO A 98 -25.66 -20.33 32.82
N ASN A 99 -26.46 -20.45 33.89
CA ASN A 99 -27.37 -21.61 34.06
C ASN A 99 -28.39 -21.75 32.92
N SER A 100 -28.76 -20.64 32.26
CA SER A 100 -29.66 -20.62 31.10
C SER A 100 -29.09 -21.35 29.87
N TRP A 101 -27.78 -21.60 29.82
CA TRP A 101 -27.13 -22.36 28.76
C TRP A 101 -27.18 -23.88 28.99
N ARG A 102 -27.67 -24.34 30.15
CA ARG A 102 -27.82 -25.77 30.43
C ARG A 102 -28.74 -26.42 29.40
N GLY A 103 -28.27 -27.51 28.79
CA GLY A 103 -29.01 -28.26 27.77
C GLY A 103 -28.87 -27.71 26.35
N LYS A 104 -28.12 -26.62 26.14
CA LYS A 104 -27.66 -26.14 24.83
C LYS A 104 -26.41 -26.91 24.38
N THR A 105 -26.07 -26.80 23.10
CA THR A 105 -24.77 -27.20 22.57
C THR A 105 -23.80 -26.03 22.75
N ILE A 106 -22.73 -26.26 23.51
CA ILE A 106 -21.72 -25.24 23.84
C ILE A 106 -20.39 -25.64 23.18
N ASN A 107 -19.94 -24.82 22.24
CA ASN A 107 -18.62 -24.96 21.64
C ASN A 107 -17.66 -23.93 22.26
N ILE A 108 -16.40 -24.33 22.53
CA ILE A 108 -15.29 -23.37 22.66
C ILE A 108 -14.65 -23.19 21.29
N VAL A 109 -14.45 -21.94 20.88
CA VAL A 109 -13.93 -21.55 19.56
C VAL A 109 -12.62 -20.80 19.75
N PHE A 110 -11.60 -21.16 18.97
CA PHE A 110 -10.34 -20.44 18.84
C PHE A 110 -10.25 -19.95 17.40
N GLU A 111 -10.13 -18.64 17.18
CA GLU A 111 -10.01 -18.07 15.82
C GLU A 111 -8.58 -18.15 15.25
N GLY A 112 -7.60 -18.49 16.08
CA GLY A 112 -6.19 -18.69 15.71
C GLY A 112 -5.27 -18.81 16.93
N SER A 113 -4.40 -19.82 16.93
CA SER A 113 -3.47 -20.14 18.02
C SER A 113 -2.22 -20.82 17.46
N MET A 114 -1.03 -20.33 17.80
CA MET A 114 0.26 -20.79 17.25
C MET A 114 0.91 -21.82 18.17
N THR A 115 1.02 -23.11 17.87
CA THR A 115 0.72 -23.81 16.60
C THR A 115 -0.01 -25.11 16.86
N ASP A 116 0.55 -25.96 17.71
CA ASP A 116 -0.17 -27.10 18.26
C ASP A 116 -0.90 -26.65 19.53
N THR A 117 -2.22 -26.83 19.57
CA THR A 117 -3.07 -26.36 20.66
C THR A 117 -3.86 -27.50 21.29
N GLU A 118 -3.55 -27.80 22.55
CA GLU A 118 -4.28 -28.74 23.40
C GLU A 118 -5.19 -27.96 24.36
N VAL A 119 -6.47 -28.32 24.44
CA VAL A 119 -7.48 -27.61 25.23
C VAL A 119 -8.11 -28.55 26.25
N LYS A 120 -8.20 -28.11 27.52
CA LYS A 120 -8.90 -28.80 28.61
C LYS A 120 -9.88 -27.88 29.30
N ILE A 121 -11.01 -28.46 29.72
CA ILE A 121 -12.02 -27.82 30.56
C ILE A 121 -12.15 -28.64 31.83
N ASN A 122 -11.91 -28.02 32.98
CA ASN A 122 -11.95 -28.68 34.30
C ASN A 122 -11.10 -29.97 34.34
N GLY A 123 -9.87 -29.92 33.81
CA GLY A 123 -8.95 -31.06 33.72
C GLY A 123 -9.28 -32.12 32.67
N ARG A 124 -10.42 -32.02 31.95
CA ARG A 124 -10.83 -32.98 30.90
C ARG A 124 -10.51 -32.43 29.52
N SER A 125 -9.95 -33.26 28.64
CA SER A 125 -9.67 -32.87 27.25
C SER A 125 -10.93 -32.44 26.51
N ALA A 126 -10.87 -31.31 25.80
CA ALA A 126 -11.95 -30.81 24.95
C ALA A 126 -12.03 -31.59 23.62
N GLY A 127 -10.91 -32.11 23.12
CA GLY A 127 -10.81 -32.80 21.84
C GLY A 127 -9.37 -33.22 21.49
N ALA A 128 -9.15 -33.59 20.23
CA ALA A 128 -7.80 -33.85 19.71
C ALA A 128 -6.96 -32.57 19.72
N ILE A 129 -5.63 -32.69 19.65
CA ILE A 129 -4.74 -31.53 19.51
C ILE A 129 -5.02 -30.88 18.16
N HIS A 130 -5.22 -29.56 18.15
CA HIS A 130 -5.29 -28.81 16.89
C HIS A 130 -3.88 -28.50 16.39
N GLN A 131 -3.65 -28.55 15.07
CA GLN A 131 -2.37 -28.32 14.42
C GLN A 131 -2.61 -27.40 13.23
N GLY A 132 -1.83 -26.32 13.14
CA GLY A 132 -1.95 -25.26 12.12
C GLY A 132 -2.49 -23.97 12.75
N ALA A 133 -1.79 -22.86 12.57
CA ALA A 133 -2.03 -21.71 13.44
C ALA A 133 -3.06 -20.70 12.96
N PHE A 134 -3.31 -20.66 11.67
CA PHE A 134 -4.08 -19.59 11.04
C PHE A 134 -5.59 -19.87 10.95
N TYR A 135 -6.03 -21.02 11.44
CA TYR A 135 -7.35 -21.59 11.20
C TYR A 135 -8.24 -21.50 12.45
N GLU A 136 -9.52 -21.31 12.21
CA GLU A 136 -10.51 -21.43 13.28
C GLU A 136 -10.81 -22.90 13.56
N PHE A 137 -10.79 -23.27 14.85
CA PHE A 137 -11.24 -24.58 15.30
C PHE A 137 -12.12 -24.49 16.53
N LYS A 138 -12.95 -25.52 16.74
CA LYS A 138 -13.87 -25.56 17.88
C LYS A 138 -14.12 -26.98 18.41
N TYR A 139 -14.44 -27.05 19.70
CA TYR A 139 -14.78 -28.29 20.41
C TYR A 139 -16.12 -28.18 21.12
N ASP A 140 -16.92 -29.24 21.06
CA ASP A 140 -18.13 -29.37 21.87
C ASP A 140 -17.72 -29.73 23.32
N ILE A 141 -17.99 -28.80 24.24
CA ILE A 141 -17.63 -28.92 25.66
C ILE A 141 -18.85 -28.98 26.57
N SER A 142 -20.03 -29.22 26.00
CA SER A 142 -21.32 -29.22 26.71
C SER A 142 -21.31 -30.14 27.94
N ASP A 143 -20.63 -31.29 27.85
CA ASP A 143 -20.53 -32.32 28.89
C ASP A 143 -19.39 -32.08 29.90
N LYS A 144 -18.63 -30.98 29.76
CA LYS A 144 -17.45 -30.67 30.57
C LYS A 144 -17.65 -29.45 31.49
N LEU A 145 -18.79 -28.78 31.36
CA LEU A 145 -19.07 -27.51 32.04
C LEU A 145 -19.86 -27.67 33.35
N ASN A 146 -19.47 -26.90 34.34
CA ASN A 146 -20.20 -26.65 35.58
C ASN A 146 -21.02 -25.36 35.40
N PHE A 147 -22.26 -25.48 34.90
CA PHE A 147 -23.14 -24.32 34.70
C PHE A 147 -23.47 -23.61 36.02
N GLY A 148 -23.48 -22.28 35.98
CA GLY A 148 -23.71 -21.40 37.13
C GLY A 148 -22.58 -21.36 38.16
N LYS A 149 -21.46 -22.05 37.89
CA LYS A 149 -20.28 -22.12 38.75
C LYS A 149 -19.02 -21.74 37.98
N GLU A 150 -17.92 -21.58 38.71
CA GLU A 150 -16.60 -21.40 38.12
C GLU A 150 -16.17 -22.67 37.35
N ASN A 151 -15.58 -22.45 36.19
CA ASN A 151 -14.93 -23.43 35.32
C ASN A 151 -13.49 -22.99 35.08
N ILE A 152 -12.61 -23.95 34.82
CA ILE A 152 -11.21 -23.69 34.49
C ILE A 152 -10.97 -24.12 33.04
N LEU A 153 -10.50 -23.18 32.22
CA LEU A 153 -9.92 -23.42 30.91
C LEU A 153 -8.41 -23.57 31.07
N GLU A 154 -7.84 -24.63 30.54
CA GLU A 154 -6.40 -24.86 30.48
C GLU A 154 -6.00 -25.09 29.02
N VAL A 155 -5.01 -24.36 28.53
CA VAL A 155 -4.55 -24.46 27.14
C VAL A 155 -3.04 -24.65 27.13
N LYS A 156 -2.57 -25.66 26.40
CA LYS A 156 -1.14 -25.81 26.09
C LYS A 156 -0.93 -25.49 24.62
N VAL A 157 0.04 -24.62 24.36
CA VAL A 157 0.34 -24.06 23.05
C VAL A 157 1.82 -24.26 22.76
N SER A 158 2.15 -25.04 21.74
CA SER A 158 3.53 -25.26 21.31
C SER A 158 3.85 -24.41 20.08
N LYS A 159 4.93 -23.62 20.13
CA LYS A 159 5.37 -22.77 19.00
C LYS A 159 5.72 -23.59 17.77
N MET A 160 6.44 -24.69 17.99
CA MET A 160 6.75 -25.68 16.96
C MET A 160 5.79 -26.87 17.11
N SER A 161 5.21 -27.29 16.00
CA SER A 161 4.31 -28.45 15.91
C SER A 161 5.08 -29.76 16.10
N ALA A 162 4.43 -30.77 16.68
CA ALA A 162 4.94 -32.13 16.70
C ALA A 162 4.95 -32.77 15.28
N ASP A 163 4.06 -32.32 14.40
CA ASP A 163 4.05 -32.69 12.98
C ASP A 163 5.00 -31.79 12.19
N LYS A 164 6.00 -32.42 11.56
CA LYS A 164 7.04 -31.74 10.77
C LYS A 164 6.49 -31.03 9.54
N SER A 165 5.41 -31.51 8.93
CA SER A 165 4.80 -30.88 7.75
C SER A 165 4.21 -29.52 8.09
N VAL A 166 3.65 -29.34 9.29
CA VAL A 166 3.16 -28.04 9.77
C VAL A 166 4.31 -27.08 9.99
N ASN A 167 5.42 -27.52 10.60
CA ASN A 167 6.60 -26.68 10.77
C ASN A 167 7.18 -26.26 9.41
N ASN A 168 7.26 -27.18 8.47
CA ASN A 168 7.73 -26.90 7.12
C ASN A 168 6.83 -25.89 6.40
N ALA A 169 5.51 -25.96 6.57
CA ALA A 169 4.54 -25.11 5.89
C ALA A 169 4.39 -23.71 6.52
N GLU A 170 4.45 -23.60 7.86
CA GLU A 170 4.14 -22.35 8.59
C GLU A 170 5.32 -21.72 9.35
N ARG A 171 6.40 -22.47 9.64
CA ARG A 171 7.47 -22.02 10.54
C ARG A 171 8.79 -21.78 9.81
N LEU A 172 8.96 -22.39 8.65
CA LEU A 172 10.06 -22.14 7.72
C LEU A 172 9.52 -21.32 6.57
N ALA A 173 9.14 -20.06 6.83
CA ALA A 173 8.49 -19.17 5.87
C ALA A 173 9.08 -17.75 5.93
N ASP A 174 8.83 -16.95 4.90
CA ASP A 174 9.32 -15.57 4.84
C ASP A 174 8.47 -14.62 5.69
N TYR A 175 8.57 -14.78 7.01
CA TYR A 175 7.97 -13.89 8.01
C TYR A 175 8.43 -14.22 9.43
N TRP A 176 8.06 -13.36 10.39
CA TRP A 176 8.27 -13.57 11.82
C TRP A 176 7.58 -14.83 12.38
N VAL A 177 8.34 -15.66 13.10
CA VAL A 177 7.86 -16.88 13.77
C VAL A 177 7.58 -16.58 15.23
N LEU A 178 6.29 -16.37 15.54
CA LEU A 178 5.78 -15.98 16.85
C LEU A 178 4.93 -17.11 17.47
N GLY A 179 4.73 -17.06 18.79
CA GLY A 179 3.89 -18.01 19.52
C GLY A 179 2.79 -17.38 20.37
N GLY A 180 1.74 -18.17 20.62
CA GLY A 180 0.64 -17.79 21.51
C GLY A 180 -0.75 -17.79 20.88
N ILE A 181 -1.74 -17.44 21.69
CA ILE A 181 -3.15 -17.36 21.30
C ILE A 181 -3.41 -15.95 20.76
N PHE A 182 -3.20 -15.76 19.45
CA PHE A 182 -3.11 -14.43 18.82
C PHE A 182 -4.42 -13.93 18.21
N ARG A 183 -5.47 -14.76 18.20
CA ARG A 183 -6.84 -14.37 17.83
C ARG A 183 -7.84 -14.79 18.92
N PRO A 184 -9.08 -14.25 18.92
CA PRO A 184 -10.02 -14.45 20.02
C PRO A 184 -10.38 -15.91 20.34
N VAL A 185 -10.74 -16.12 21.60
CA VAL A 185 -11.29 -17.34 22.19
C VAL A 185 -12.62 -17.02 22.84
N TYR A 186 -13.68 -17.74 22.46
CA TYR A 186 -15.02 -17.53 22.99
C TYR A 186 -15.82 -18.83 23.07
N LEU A 187 -16.89 -18.78 23.85
CA LEU A 187 -17.93 -19.80 23.86
C LEU A 187 -19.04 -19.41 22.90
N GLU A 188 -19.52 -20.40 22.15
CA GLU A 188 -20.68 -20.33 21.28
C GLU A 188 -21.77 -21.27 21.83
N ALA A 189 -22.93 -20.72 22.18
CA ALA A 189 -24.09 -21.49 22.62
C ALA A 189 -25.20 -21.50 21.58
N THR A 190 -25.68 -22.69 21.24
CA THR A 190 -26.76 -22.92 20.27
C THR A 190 -27.80 -23.87 20.86
N SER A 191 -29.04 -23.81 20.38
CA SER A 191 -30.03 -24.86 20.67
C SER A 191 -29.51 -26.23 20.22
N LYS A 192 -29.99 -27.33 20.83
CA LYS A 192 -29.56 -28.68 20.39
C LYS A 192 -29.83 -28.89 18.91
N GLU A 193 -31.06 -28.62 18.48
CA GLU A 193 -31.42 -28.57 17.07
C GLU A 193 -31.01 -27.21 16.50
N HIS A 194 -29.99 -27.16 15.65
CA HIS A 194 -29.50 -25.91 15.09
C HIS A 194 -28.92 -26.08 13.69
N ILE A 195 -28.70 -24.94 13.02
CA ILE A 195 -27.91 -24.87 11.79
C ILE A 195 -26.45 -24.70 12.21
N SER A 196 -25.61 -25.64 11.81
CA SER A 196 -24.20 -25.69 12.18
C SER A 196 -23.33 -24.77 11.32
N TRP A 197 -23.60 -24.72 10.01
CA TRP A 197 -23.01 -23.79 9.04
C TRP A 197 -23.82 -23.84 7.73
N THR A 198 -23.54 -22.91 6.81
CA THR A 198 -24.17 -22.88 5.48
C THR A 198 -23.12 -22.60 4.40
N ALA A 199 -23.31 -23.18 3.22
CA ALA A 199 -22.59 -22.79 2.02
C ALA A 199 -23.58 -22.15 1.04
N ILE A 200 -23.26 -20.96 0.53
CA ILE A 200 -24.11 -20.17 -0.36
C ILE A 200 -23.47 -20.09 -1.75
N ASP A 201 -24.30 -20.25 -2.77
CA ASP A 201 -23.98 -19.92 -4.16
C ASP A 201 -25.07 -19.00 -4.70
N ALA A 202 -24.71 -17.75 -4.97
CA ALA A 202 -25.60 -16.69 -5.40
C ALA A 202 -25.09 -16.10 -6.72
N LYS A 203 -25.74 -16.48 -7.83
CA LYS A 203 -25.28 -16.18 -9.19
C LYS A 203 -25.82 -14.88 -9.74
N ALA A 204 -25.12 -14.32 -10.73
CA ALA A 204 -25.51 -13.05 -11.36
C ALA A 204 -26.90 -13.08 -12.04
N ASP A 205 -27.41 -14.26 -12.41
CA ASP A 205 -28.76 -14.44 -12.98
C ASP A 205 -29.88 -14.41 -11.92
N GLY A 206 -29.53 -14.24 -10.64
CA GLY A 206 -30.48 -14.25 -9.52
C GLY A 206 -30.73 -15.62 -8.92
N THR A 207 -30.11 -16.68 -9.43
CA THR A 207 -30.17 -18.01 -8.80
C THR A 207 -29.49 -17.95 -7.44
N PHE A 208 -30.22 -18.32 -6.39
CA PHE A 208 -29.73 -18.53 -5.05
C PHE A 208 -29.81 -20.02 -4.69
N ARG A 209 -28.68 -20.60 -4.30
CA ARG A 209 -28.56 -21.96 -3.79
C ARG A 209 -27.90 -21.93 -2.42
N SER A 210 -28.33 -22.82 -1.53
CA SER A 210 -27.63 -23.03 -0.27
C SER A 210 -27.68 -24.46 0.21
N ASN A 211 -26.52 -24.96 0.68
CA ASN A 211 -26.40 -26.16 1.48
C ASN A 211 -26.46 -25.74 2.96
N ILE A 212 -27.47 -26.20 3.68
CA ILE A 212 -27.74 -25.84 5.07
C ILE A 212 -27.45 -27.07 5.92
N HIS A 213 -26.36 -27.03 6.69
CA HIS A 213 -25.90 -28.16 7.47
C HIS A 213 -26.53 -28.13 8.87
N LEU A 214 -27.22 -29.20 9.23
CA LEU A 214 -28.06 -29.29 10.42
C LEU A 214 -27.44 -30.22 11.47
N LYS A 215 -27.64 -29.92 12.75
CA LYS A 215 -27.18 -30.75 13.87
C LYS A 215 -28.35 -31.09 14.79
N GLU A 216 -28.42 -32.37 15.18
CA GLU A 216 -29.37 -32.95 16.14
C GLU A 216 -30.87 -32.66 15.88
N ILE A 217 -31.29 -32.59 14.62
CA ILE A 217 -32.70 -32.37 14.26
C ILE A 217 -33.61 -33.47 14.82
N ASN A 218 -34.61 -33.07 15.61
CA ASN A 218 -35.54 -34.00 16.26
C ASN A 218 -37.01 -33.56 16.16
N SER A 219 -37.29 -32.27 16.30
CA SER A 219 -38.64 -31.72 16.37
C SER A 219 -38.91 -30.57 15.40
N ALA A 220 -37.87 -29.94 14.81
CA ALA A 220 -38.03 -29.03 13.69
C ALA A 220 -38.67 -29.75 12.49
N ASN A 221 -39.65 -29.10 11.85
CA ASN A 221 -40.35 -29.63 10.70
C ASN A 221 -40.34 -28.71 9.47
N ASN A 222 -39.85 -27.48 9.63
CA ASN A 222 -39.77 -26.51 8.55
C ASN A 222 -38.49 -25.67 8.67
N LEU A 223 -37.89 -25.36 7.53
CA LEU A 223 -36.80 -24.39 7.38
C LEU A 223 -37.25 -23.30 6.42
N GLN A 224 -37.30 -22.07 6.93
CA GLN A 224 -37.61 -20.88 6.14
C GLN A 224 -36.32 -20.13 5.81
N VAL A 225 -36.21 -19.65 4.57
CA VAL A 225 -35.07 -18.90 4.06
C VAL A 225 -35.58 -17.60 3.48
N GLU A 226 -35.09 -16.47 3.99
CA GLU A 226 -35.53 -15.12 3.62
C GLU A 226 -34.31 -14.28 3.21
N ILE A 227 -34.35 -13.65 2.04
CA ILE A 227 -33.28 -12.77 1.53
C ILE A 227 -33.73 -11.33 1.61
N PHE A 228 -32.89 -10.50 2.22
CA PHE A 228 -33.09 -9.06 2.38
C PHE A 228 -32.02 -8.28 1.62
N ASP A 229 -32.43 -7.19 0.98
CA ASP A 229 -31.49 -6.23 0.37
C ASP A 229 -30.81 -5.33 1.42
N ALA A 230 -29.91 -4.46 0.98
CA ALA A 230 -29.19 -3.51 1.84
C ALA A 230 -30.11 -2.51 2.58
N LYS A 231 -31.36 -2.33 2.14
CA LYS A 231 -32.38 -1.49 2.80
C LYS A 231 -33.29 -2.31 3.74
N ASN A 232 -32.98 -3.59 3.96
CA ASN A 232 -33.78 -4.58 4.70
C ASN A 232 -35.16 -4.88 4.08
N ASN A 233 -35.34 -4.70 2.77
CA ASN A 233 -36.55 -5.18 2.08
C ASN A 233 -36.43 -6.67 1.78
N LEU A 234 -37.49 -7.44 2.00
CA LEU A 234 -37.57 -8.84 1.58
C LEU A 234 -37.63 -8.92 0.05
N VAL A 235 -36.65 -9.58 -0.57
CA VAL A 235 -36.53 -9.70 -2.04
C VAL A 235 -36.61 -11.13 -2.56
N GLY A 236 -36.58 -12.11 -1.66
CA GLY A 236 -36.76 -13.52 -2.00
C GLY A 236 -37.02 -14.34 -0.75
N GLU A 237 -37.84 -15.38 -0.89
CA GLU A 237 -38.14 -16.30 0.19
C GLU A 237 -38.38 -17.70 -0.35
N SER A 238 -38.09 -18.70 0.47
CA SER A 238 -38.43 -20.09 0.21
C SER A 238 -38.53 -20.87 1.52
N GLN A 239 -39.16 -22.04 1.47
CA GLN A 239 -39.27 -22.93 2.61
C GLN A 239 -39.13 -24.39 2.20
N ILE A 240 -38.56 -25.20 3.08
CA ILE A 240 -38.39 -26.65 2.86
C ILE A 240 -38.76 -27.42 4.13
N SER A 241 -39.44 -28.55 3.95
CA SER A 241 -39.78 -29.46 5.04
C SER A 241 -38.52 -30.14 5.59
N ILE A 242 -38.47 -30.26 6.91
CA ILE A 242 -37.42 -30.97 7.65
C ILE A 242 -37.99 -32.23 8.27
N GLN A 243 -37.21 -33.30 8.22
CA GLN A 243 -37.45 -34.58 8.84
C GLN A 243 -36.46 -34.78 9.99
N LYS A 244 -36.87 -35.61 10.96
CA LYS A 244 -35.99 -36.03 12.05
C LYS A 244 -34.70 -36.65 11.50
N SER A 245 -33.57 -36.34 12.14
CA SER A 245 -32.24 -36.83 11.78
C SER A 245 -31.66 -36.31 10.46
N ASP A 246 -32.30 -35.35 9.79
CA ASP A 246 -31.68 -34.64 8.67
C ASP A 246 -30.36 -33.97 9.11
N THR A 247 -29.31 -34.12 8.29
CA THR A 247 -27.98 -33.54 8.53
C THR A 247 -27.63 -32.44 7.52
N ILE A 248 -28.30 -32.41 6.37
CA ILE A 248 -28.14 -31.39 5.35
C ILE A 248 -29.47 -31.17 4.62
N LYS A 249 -29.79 -29.91 4.32
CA LYS A 249 -30.87 -29.53 3.39
C LYS A 249 -30.33 -28.62 2.30
N GLN A 250 -30.82 -28.83 1.10
CA GLN A 250 -30.49 -28.02 -0.06
C GLN A 250 -31.72 -27.21 -0.45
N ILE A 251 -31.52 -25.94 -0.77
CA ILE A 251 -32.57 -25.07 -1.27
C ILE A 251 -32.09 -24.33 -2.51
N GLN A 252 -33.02 -24.11 -3.44
CA GLN A 252 -32.78 -23.30 -4.64
C GLN A 252 -34.04 -22.50 -4.97
N PHE A 253 -33.85 -21.21 -5.25
CA PHE A 253 -34.88 -20.31 -5.77
C PHE A 253 -34.22 -19.11 -6.46
N SER A 254 -35.00 -18.24 -7.09
CA SER A 254 -34.47 -17.10 -7.85
C SER A 254 -34.97 -15.77 -7.29
N VAL A 255 -34.06 -14.80 -7.19
CA VAL A 255 -34.36 -13.38 -6.93
C VAL A 255 -34.39 -12.65 -8.27
N LYS A 256 -35.44 -11.87 -8.54
CA LYS A 256 -35.57 -11.14 -9.81
C LYS A 256 -34.66 -9.92 -9.83
N ASN A 257 -33.86 -9.78 -10.88
CA ASN A 257 -33.01 -8.61 -11.15
C ASN A 257 -32.17 -8.17 -9.94
N PRO A 258 -31.35 -9.06 -9.34
CA PRO A 258 -30.53 -8.68 -8.20
C PRO A 258 -29.53 -7.60 -8.61
N LYS A 259 -29.29 -6.63 -7.73
CA LYS A 259 -28.05 -5.83 -7.80
C LYS A 259 -26.86 -6.74 -7.60
N LEU A 260 -25.90 -6.69 -8.51
CA LEU A 260 -24.74 -7.58 -8.53
C LEU A 260 -23.61 -7.04 -7.65
N TRP A 261 -22.84 -7.94 -7.06
CA TRP A 261 -21.62 -7.62 -6.34
C TRP A 261 -20.42 -7.58 -7.30
N THR A 262 -19.64 -6.50 -7.23
CA THR A 262 -18.32 -6.35 -7.86
C THR A 262 -17.41 -5.52 -6.94
N ALA A 263 -16.10 -5.48 -7.23
CA ALA A 263 -15.18 -4.59 -6.50
C ALA A 263 -15.45 -3.09 -6.72
N GLU A 264 -16.24 -2.71 -7.74
CA GLU A 264 -16.64 -1.32 -8.00
C GLU A 264 -18.01 -0.98 -7.38
N LYS A 265 -18.91 -1.96 -7.31
CA LYS A 265 -20.28 -1.83 -6.78
C LYS A 265 -20.56 -3.02 -5.83
N PRO A 266 -20.11 -2.96 -4.57
CA PRO A 266 -20.16 -4.08 -3.62
C PRO A 266 -21.56 -4.27 -3.01
N ASN A 267 -22.57 -4.57 -3.85
CA ASN A 267 -23.95 -4.78 -3.39
C ASN A 267 -24.06 -6.06 -2.56
N LEU A 268 -24.42 -5.92 -1.28
CA LEU A 268 -24.60 -7.02 -0.34
C LEU A 268 -26.07 -7.26 -0.01
N TYR A 269 -26.38 -8.53 0.27
CA TYR A 269 -27.65 -9.02 0.78
C TYR A 269 -27.43 -9.73 2.10
N LYS A 270 -28.52 -9.90 2.83
CA LYS A 270 -28.57 -10.70 4.05
C LYS A 270 -29.54 -11.85 3.84
N VAL A 271 -29.11 -13.08 4.07
CA VAL A 271 -30.02 -14.22 4.14
C VAL A 271 -30.24 -14.62 5.59
N LYS A 272 -31.50 -14.86 5.95
CA LYS A 272 -31.93 -15.36 7.25
C LYS A 272 -32.46 -16.77 7.09
N PHE A 273 -31.92 -17.69 7.89
CA PHE A 273 -32.35 -19.08 7.96
C PHE A 273 -33.06 -19.31 9.29
N THR A 274 -34.29 -19.84 9.25
CA THR A 274 -35.11 -20.05 10.45
C THR A 274 -35.62 -21.49 10.52
N LEU A 275 -35.15 -22.24 11.52
CA LEU A 275 -35.69 -23.57 11.86
C LEU A 275 -36.94 -23.40 12.72
N ASN A 276 -38.04 -24.03 12.32
CA ASN A 276 -39.34 -23.90 12.95
C ASN A 276 -39.96 -25.27 13.29
N LYS A 277 -40.77 -25.29 14.35
CA LYS A 277 -41.74 -26.36 14.65
C LYS A 277 -43.13 -25.74 14.77
N ASN A 278 -44.03 -26.07 13.84
CA ASN A 278 -45.42 -25.59 13.86
C ASN A 278 -45.52 -24.05 14.09
N ARG A 279 -44.73 -23.27 13.33
CA ARG A 279 -44.57 -21.80 13.40
C ARG A 279 -43.83 -21.24 14.62
N LYS A 280 -43.38 -22.07 15.56
CA LYS A 280 -42.47 -21.64 16.63
C LYS A 280 -41.01 -21.75 16.17
N THR A 281 -40.26 -20.66 16.26
CA THR A 281 -38.82 -20.64 15.98
C THR A 281 -38.04 -21.45 17.00
N ILE A 282 -37.24 -22.40 16.51
CA ILE A 282 -36.29 -23.20 17.28
C ILE A 282 -34.90 -22.56 17.22
N PHE A 283 -34.47 -22.15 16.03
CA PHE A 283 -33.14 -21.57 15.81
C PHE A 283 -33.18 -20.61 14.64
N GLN A 284 -32.35 -19.58 14.69
CA GLN A 284 -32.16 -18.63 13.60
C GLN A 284 -30.67 -18.30 13.42
N SER A 285 -30.22 -18.22 12.16
CA SER A 285 -28.91 -17.69 11.77
C SER A 285 -29.03 -16.74 10.59
N GLU A 286 -28.04 -15.87 10.42
CA GLU A 286 -27.97 -14.90 9.33
C GLU A 286 -26.57 -14.95 8.68
N GLU A 287 -26.53 -14.78 7.37
CA GLU A 287 -25.29 -14.66 6.58
C GLU A 287 -25.39 -13.46 5.66
N LYS A 288 -24.24 -12.81 5.39
CA LYS A 288 -24.13 -11.80 4.33
C LYS A 288 -23.54 -12.45 3.08
N PHE A 289 -24.02 -12.05 1.91
CA PHE A 289 -23.54 -12.55 0.62
C PHE A 289 -23.76 -11.51 -0.49
N GLY A 290 -23.25 -11.78 -1.69
CA GLY A 290 -23.46 -10.94 -2.87
C GLY A 290 -23.67 -11.78 -4.13
N PHE A 291 -24.63 -11.41 -4.97
CA PHE A 291 -24.88 -12.09 -6.25
C PHE A 291 -23.76 -11.79 -7.24
N ARG A 292 -23.03 -12.83 -7.66
CA ARG A 292 -22.04 -12.73 -8.73
C ARG A 292 -21.79 -14.07 -9.39
N THR A 293 -21.24 -14.06 -10.59
CA THR A 293 -20.74 -15.27 -11.27
C THR A 293 -19.26 -15.09 -11.59
N ILE A 294 -18.43 -16.09 -11.25
CA ILE A 294 -17.00 -16.14 -11.56
C ILE A 294 -16.78 -17.15 -12.68
N GLU A 295 -16.04 -16.77 -13.71
CA GLU A 295 -15.61 -17.69 -14.78
C GLU A 295 -14.14 -17.47 -15.11
N VAL A 296 -13.41 -18.57 -15.28
CA VAL A 296 -12.09 -18.57 -15.90
C VAL A 296 -12.25 -19.16 -17.29
N ARG A 297 -12.06 -18.33 -18.32
CA ARG A 297 -12.16 -18.76 -19.72
C ARG A 297 -10.73 -18.95 -20.25
N LYS A 298 -10.34 -20.22 -20.44
CA LYS A 298 -8.98 -20.62 -20.86
C LYS A 298 -8.54 -19.83 -22.10
N GLY A 299 -7.35 -19.24 -22.05
CA GLY A 299 -6.77 -18.45 -23.14
C GLY A 299 -7.47 -17.13 -23.44
N ASP A 300 -8.42 -16.70 -22.59
CA ASP A 300 -9.14 -15.44 -22.73
C ASP A 300 -8.99 -14.57 -21.48
N GLY A 301 -9.58 -14.92 -20.33
CA GLY A 301 -9.44 -14.11 -19.12
C GLY A 301 -10.31 -14.56 -17.95
N ILE A 302 -10.30 -13.73 -16.90
CA ILE A 302 -11.16 -13.88 -15.73
C ILE A 302 -12.37 -12.98 -15.90
N PHE A 303 -13.56 -13.54 -15.71
CA PHE A 303 -14.83 -12.85 -15.87
C PHE A 303 -15.59 -12.81 -14.56
N ILE A 304 -16.11 -11.63 -14.24
CA ILE A 304 -17.06 -11.42 -13.15
C ILE A 304 -18.34 -10.87 -13.77
N ASN A 305 -19.46 -11.59 -13.56
CA ASN A 305 -20.77 -11.20 -14.10
C ASN A 305 -20.78 -11.04 -15.63
N GLY A 306 -20.01 -11.87 -16.33
CA GLY A 306 -19.86 -11.81 -17.79
C GLY A 306 -18.90 -10.72 -18.31
N THR A 307 -18.34 -9.87 -17.44
CA THR A 307 -17.35 -8.85 -17.79
C THR A 307 -15.94 -9.34 -17.56
N LYS A 308 -15.06 -9.21 -18.57
CA LYS A 308 -13.63 -9.53 -18.47
C LYS A 308 -12.93 -8.49 -17.60
N ILE A 309 -12.33 -8.91 -16.50
CA ILE A 309 -11.66 -8.01 -15.54
C ILE A 309 -10.15 -8.15 -15.55
N LYS A 310 -9.46 -7.11 -15.08
CA LYS A 310 -8.03 -7.09 -14.77
C LYS A 310 -7.82 -6.85 -13.27
N MET A 311 -6.90 -7.60 -12.68
CA MET A 311 -6.49 -7.52 -11.29
C MET A 311 -5.44 -6.42 -11.11
N LYS A 312 -5.75 -5.47 -10.25
CA LYS A 312 -4.83 -4.48 -9.69
C LYS A 312 -4.61 -4.92 -8.25
N GLY A 313 -3.73 -5.89 -8.05
CA GLY A 313 -3.57 -6.63 -6.81
C GLY A 313 -2.34 -6.24 -6.00
N ILE A 314 -2.37 -6.57 -4.72
CA ILE A 314 -1.21 -6.53 -3.81
C ILE A 314 -1.26 -7.69 -2.81
N ASN A 315 -0.09 -8.18 -2.40
CA ASN A 315 0.05 -9.18 -1.35
C ASN A 315 -0.02 -8.50 0.02
N ARG A 316 -0.91 -8.99 0.89
CA ARG A 316 -1.06 -8.49 2.25
C ARG A 316 -0.78 -9.60 3.26
N HIS A 317 0.16 -9.25 4.11
CA HIS A 317 0.61 -9.99 5.25
C HIS A 317 0.02 -9.31 6.52
N VAL A 318 -0.38 -10.06 7.55
CA VAL A 318 -1.20 -9.53 8.67
C VAL A 318 -0.36 -9.24 9.91
N TRP A 319 0.03 -7.97 10.10
CA TRP A 319 0.74 -7.52 11.29
C TRP A 319 0.51 -6.06 11.67
N TRP A 320 0.80 -5.75 12.92
CA TRP A 320 0.98 -4.41 13.46
C TRP A 320 2.25 -4.38 14.33
N PRO A 321 3.08 -3.30 14.29
CA PRO A 321 4.44 -3.36 14.84
C PRO A 321 4.50 -3.77 16.33
N GLU A 322 3.59 -3.24 17.15
CA GLU A 322 3.57 -3.50 18.61
C GLU A 322 2.84 -4.78 19.01
N THR A 323 1.98 -5.34 18.16
CA THR A 323 1.11 -6.47 18.54
C THR A 323 1.34 -7.71 17.69
N GLY A 324 2.27 -7.64 16.73
CA GLY A 324 2.54 -8.71 15.79
C GLY A 324 1.28 -9.07 15.02
N ARG A 325 0.91 -10.35 15.01
CA ARG A 325 -0.26 -10.85 14.26
C ARG A 325 -1.60 -10.60 14.96
N ALA A 326 -1.58 -10.14 16.21
CA ALA A 326 -2.81 -9.80 16.93
C ALA A 326 -3.24 -8.39 16.49
N VAL A 327 -4.09 -8.31 15.47
CA VAL A 327 -4.62 -7.05 14.92
C VAL A 327 -6.09 -6.86 15.28
N ASN A 328 -6.59 -5.64 15.12
CA ASN A 328 -7.99 -5.26 15.35
C ASN A 328 -8.68 -4.82 14.04
N GLU A 329 -9.99 -4.60 14.12
CA GLU A 329 -10.82 -4.24 12.96
C GLU A 329 -10.42 -2.89 12.34
N ASN A 330 -9.91 -1.94 13.13
CA ASN A 330 -9.47 -0.63 12.61
C ASN A 330 -8.24 -0.77 11.71
N ILE A 331 -7.30 -1.64 12.07
CA ILE A 331 -6.12 -1.95 11.24
C ILE A 331 -6.56 -2.62 9.93
N ASP A 332 -7.47 -3.62 10.00
CA ASP A 332 -8.01 -4.24 8.79
C ASP A 332 -8.76 -3.24 7.90
N LEU A 333 -9.51 -2.30 8.49
CA LEU A 333 -10.21 -1.24 7.76
C LEU A 333 -9.23 -0.28 7.08
N MET A 334 -8.21 0.16 7.82
CA MET A 334 -7.18 1.04 7.31
C MET A 334 -6.47 0.39 6.12
N ASP A 335 -6.10 -0.89 6.24
CA ASP A 335 -5.41 -1.60 5.16
C ASP A 335 -6.28 -1.70 3.90
N VAL A 336 -7.57 -2.06 4.00
CA VAL A 336 -8.47 -2.09 2.84
C VAL A 336 -8.67 -0.69 2.23
N GLN A 337 -8.78 0.35 3.06
CA GLN A 337 -8.90 1.73 2.58
C GLN A 337 -7.66 2.19 1.82
N LEU A 338 -6.46 1.87 2.31
CA LEU A 338 -5.20 2.22 1.64
C LEU A 338 -5.02 1.47 0.31
N ILE A 339 -5.38 0.18 0.26
CA ILE A 339 -5.42 -0.58 -1.00
C ILE A 339 -6.37 0.12 -2.00
N LYS A 340 -7.57 0.49 -1.57
CA LYS A 340 -8.55 1.22 -2.39
C LYS A 340 -8.06 2.59 -2.82
N GLU A 341 -7.35 3.31 -1.94
CA GLU A 341 -6.77 4.62 -2.22
C GLU A 341 -5.70 4.55 -3.32
N MET A 342 -4.96 3.44 -3.43
CA MET A 342 -4.04 3.17 -4.55
C MET A 342 -4.78 2.79 -5.86
N ASN A 343 -6.09 2.94 -5.94
CA ASN A 343 -6.93 2.53 -7.08
C ASN A 343 -6.88 1.01 -7.39
N MET A 344 -6.45 0.19 -6.42
CA MET A 344 -6.41 -1.27 -6.55
C MET A 344 -7.80 -1.90 -6.38
N ASN A 345 -7.98 -3.11 -6.90
CA ASN A 345 -9.24 -3.85 -6.84
C ASN A 345 -9.10 -5.27 -6.31
N ALA A 346 -7.89 -5.74 -5.99
CA ALA A 346 -7.64 -7.09 -5.52
C ALA A 346 -6.60 -7.14 -4.41
N VAL A 347 -6.67 -8.18 -3.58
CA VAL A 347 -5.68 -8.47 -2.53
C VAL A 347 -5.48 -9.98 -2.41
N ARG A 348 -4.22 -10.39 -2.22
CA ARG A 348 -3.86 -11.78 -1.90
C ARG A 348 -3.52 -11.88 -0.42
N CYS A 349 -4.12 -12.84 0.27
CA CYS A 349 -3.84 -13.11 1.68
C CYS A 349 -2.57 -13.98 1.80
N SER A 350 -1.40 -13.38 1.57
CA SER A 350 -0.12 -14.06 1.68
C SER A 350 0.16 -14.40 3.15
N HIS A 351 0.53 -15.62 3.53
CA HIS A 351 0.24 -16.89 2.84
C HIS A 351 -0.61 -17.74 3.78
N TYR A 352 -1.77 -17.22 4.18
CA TYR A 352 -2.65 -17.83 5.18
C TYR A 352 -4.01 -17.12 5.24
N PRO A 353 -5.04 -17.77 5.80
CA PRO A 353 -6.36 -17.15 5.90
C PRO A 353 -6.35 -15.90 6.80
N PRO A 354 -6.96 -14.79 6.35
CA PRO A 354 -6.95 -13.53 7.08
C PRO A 354 -7.91 -13.58 8.28
N ASN A 355 -7.97 -12.47 9.01
CA ASN A 355 -8.97 -12.25 10.05
C ASN A 355 -10.37 -12.13 9.42
N LYS A 356 -11.42 -12.55 10.15
CA LYS A 356 -12.81 -12.45 9.67
C LYS A 356 -13.24 -11.00 9.38
N SER A 357 -12.76 -10.05 10.17
CA SER A 357 -13.00 -8.61 9.97
C SER A 357 -12.53 -8.17 8.58
N PHE A 358 -11.31 -8.54 8.18
CA PHE A 358 -10.76 -8.22 6.88
C PHE A 358 -11.66 -8.65 5.72
N LEU A 359 -12.11 -9.91 5.69
CA LEU A 359 -13.00 -10.41 4.63
C LEU A 359 -14.35 -9.67 4.59
N LYS A 360 -14.94 -9.37 5.76
CA LYS A 360 -16.18 -8.56 5.84
C LYS A 360 -15.99 -7.15 5.29
N ILE A 361 -14.82 -6.55 5.52
CA ILE A 361 -14.49 -5.22 5.01
C ILE A 361 -14.26 -5.29 3.50
N CYS A 362 -13.54 -6.30 2.99
CA CYS A 362 -13.38 -6.54 1.55
C CYS A 362 -14.72 -6.74 0.84
N ASP A 363 -15.65 -7.47 1.44
CA ASP A 363 -17.01 -7.61 0.91
C ASP A 363 -17.75 -6.27 0.81
N SER A 364 -17.57 -5.40 1.82
CA SER A 364 -18.33 -4.16 1.99
C SER A 364 -17.75 -3.00 1.17
N LEU A 365 -16.42 -2.89 1.09
CA LEU A 365 -15.72 -1.84 0.36
C LEU A 365 -15.35 -2.24 -1.07
N GLY A 366 -15.41 -3.52 -1.40
CA GLY A 366 -15.17 -4.03 -2.75
C GLY A 366 -13.68 -4.27 -3.04
N LEU A 367 -13.20 -5.46 -2.67
CA LEU A 367 -11.94 -6.03 -3.15
C LEU A 367 -12.15 -7.50 -3.55
N TYR A 368 -11.51 -7.90 -4.64
CA TYR A 368 -11.36 -9.30 -5.00
C TYR A 368 -10.27 -9.95 -4.15
N VAL A 369 -10.56 -11.08 -3.52
CA VAL A 369 -9.66 -11.74 -2.57
C VAL A 369 -9.19 -13.09 -3.13
N LEU A 370 -7.88 -13.33 -3.02
CA LEU A 370 -7.28 -14.67 -3.08
C LEU A 370 -7.07 -15.14 -1.63
N ASP A 371 -7.89 -16.09 -1.18
CA ASP A 371 -7.78 -16.66 0.17
C ASP A 371 -6.95 -17.94 0.13
N GLU A 372 -5.92 -18.03 0.96
CA GLU A 372 -4.81 -18.94 0.76
C GLU A 372 -4.67 -19.93 1.93
N LEU A 373 -4.67 -21.22 1.61
CA LEU A 373 -4.19 -22.26 2.51
C LEU A 373 -2.71 -22.02 2.77
N ALA A 374 -2.31 -22.01 4.04
CA ALA A 374 -0.92 -21.79 4.39
C ALA A 374 0.03 -22.87 3.84
N GLY A 375 1.29 -22.52 3.70
CA GLY A 375 2.32 -23.38 3.12
C GLY A 375 3.22 -22.58 2.20
N TRP A 376 4.49 -22.46 2.56
CA TRP A 376 5.50 -21.75 1.77
C TRP A 376 6.64 -22.71 1.43
N GLN A 377 6.96 -22.85 0.14
CA GLN A 377 7.98 -23.76 -0.44
C GLN A 377 7.90 -25.25 -0.05
N LYS A 378 7.11 -25.60 0.96
CA LYS A 378 6.85 -26.91 1.51
C LYS A 378 5.41 -27.00 1.97
N LYS A 379 4.82 -28.15 1.69
CA LYS A 379 3.39 -28.42 1.86
C LYS A 379 3.07 -29.10 3.18
N TYR A 380 1.82 -28.98 3.62
CA TYR A 380 1.26 -29.88 4.64
C TYR A 380 1.21 -31.33 4.16
N SER A 381 1.21 -32.27 5.11
CA SER A 381 0.72 -33.63 4.85
C SER A 381 -0.74 -33.60 4.39
N THR A 382 -1.16 -34.61 3.63
CA THR A 382 -2.54 -34.68 3.12
C THR A 382 -3.57 -34.81 4.26
N GLU A 383 -3.21 -35.47 5.37
CA GLU A 383 -4.09 -35.61 6.54
C GLU A 383 -4.35 -34.26 7.23
N VAL A 384 -3.29 -33.52 7.56
CA VAL A 384 -3.41 -32.20 8.19
C VAL A 384 -4.05 -31.21 7.20
N GLY A 385 -3.59 -31.20 5.94
CA GLY A 385 -4.10 -30.30 4.91
C GLY A 385 -5.61 -30.45 4.69
N LYS A 386 -6.16 -31.67 4.68
CA LYS A 386 -7.62 -31.91 4.55
C LYS A 386 -8.43 -31.25 5.66
N LYS A 387 -7.92 -31.32 6.89
CA LYS A 387 -8.55 -30.67 8.04
C LYS A 387 -8.51 -29.15 7.90
N LEU A 388 -7.36 -28.59 7.52
CA LEU A 388 -7.17 -27.14 7.40
C LEU A 388 -7.98 -26.53 6.25
N VAL A 389 -8.04 -27.20 5.08
CA VAL A 389 -8.92 -26.79 3.96
C VAL A 389 -10.37 -26.78 4.40
N LYS A 390 -10.82 -27.82 5.11
CA LYS A 390 -12.19 -27.87 5.65
C LYS A 390 -12.47 -26.69 6.58
N GLU A 391 -11.59 -26.42 7.54
CA GLU A 391 -11.74 -25.34 8.51
C GLU A 391 -11.78 -23.95 7.83
N MET A 392 -10.89 -23.69 6.88
CA MET A 392 -10.85 -22.45 6.10
C MET A 392 -12.12 -22.28 5.25
N VAL A 393 -12.43 -23.25 4.39
CA VAL A 393 -13.53 -23.09 3.43
C VAL A 393 -14.89 -23.04 4.13
N MET A 394 -15.12 -23.84 5.18
CA MET A 394 -16.36 -23.75 5.95
C MET A 394 -16.53 -22.39 6.65
N ARG A 395 -15.43 -21.73 7.04
CA ARG A 395 -15.46 -20.40 7.65
C ARG A 395 -15.78 -19.33 6.62
N ASP A 396 -15.21 -19.43 5.42
CA ASP A 396 -15.07 -18.29 4.52
C ASP A 396 -15.88 -18.36 3.20
N ALA A 397 -16.43 -19.51 2.82
CA ALA A 397 -17.06 -19.72 1.50
C ALA A 397 -18.24 -18.77 1.17
N ASN A 398 -18.86 -18.15 2.17
CA ASN A 398 -19.98 -17.22 1.99
C ASN A 398 -19.55 -15.80 1.63
N HIS A 399 -18.25 -15.47 1.75
CA HIS A 399 -17.72 -14.15 1.39
C HIS A 399 -17.78 -13.92 -0.13
N PRO A 400 -18.48 -12.88 -0.62
CA PRO A 400 -18.47 -12.55 -2.04
C PRO A 400 -17.13 -11.99 -2.53
N SER A 401 -16.30 -11.44 -1.65
CA SER A 401 -14.97 -10.95 -2.01
C SER A 401 -14.02 -12.05 -2.51
N ILE A 402 -14.10 -13.25 -1.95
CA ILE A 402 -13.24 -14.37 -2.34
C ILE A 402 -13.62 -14.81 -3.76
N ILE A 403 -12.68 -14.71 -4.69
CA ILE A 403 -12.86 -15.15 -6.08
C ILE A 403 -12.03 -16.39 -6.43
N PHE A 404 -10.96 -16.63 -5.67
CA PHE A 404 -10.11 -17.81 -5.81
C PHE A 404 -9.70 -18.33 -4.44
N TRP A 405 -9.54 -19.64 -4.36
CA TRP A 405 -8.77 -20.30 -3.33
C TRP A 405 -7.35 -20.52 -3.83
N SER A 406 -6.34 -20.30 -2.98
CA SER A 406 -4.96 -20.63 -3.27
C SER A 406 -4.50 -21.80 -2.40
N ASN A 407 -3.91 -22.83 -3.01
CA ASN A 407 -3.45 -24.02 -2.30
C ASN A 407 -1.95 -23.91 -2.00
N GLY A 408 -1.54 -23.05 -1.06
CA GLY A 408 -0.13 -22.82 -0.72
C GLY A 408 0.62 -21.92 -1.72
N ASN A 409 1.90 -21.71 -1.44
CA ASN A 409 2.80 -20.81 -2.16
C ASN A 409 4.14 -21.48 -2.52
N GLU A 410 4.68 -21.19 -3.71
CA GLU A 410 6.05 -21.50 -4.15
C GLU A 410 6.47 -22.97 -4.04
N GLY A 411 5.56 -23.91 -4.31
CA GLY A 411 5.81 -25.34 -4.11
C GLY A 411 5.29 -25.89 -2.76
N GLY A 412 4.68 -25.02 -1.95
CA GLY A 412 3.88 -25.37 -0.79
C GLY A 412 2.54 -26.05 -1.13
N HIS A 413 2.25 -26.28 -2.41
CA HIS A 413 1.01 -26.88 -2.89
C HIS A 413 0.95 -28.38 -2.61
N ASN A 414 -0.17 -28.84 -2.06
CA ASN A 414 -0.48 -30.26 -2.02
C ASN A 414 -1.62 -30.56 -2.98
N PHE A 415 -1.30 -31.10 -4.16
CA PHE A 415 -2.26 -31.42 -5.22
C PHE A 415 -3.39 -32.39 -4.76
N ASP A 416 -3.13 -33.24 -3.76
CA ASP A 416 -4.16 -34.11 -3.16
C ASP A 416 -5.31 -33.33 -2.50
N LEU A 417 -5.09 -32.04 -2.21
CA LEU A 417 -6.06 -31.16 -1.56
C LEU A 417 -6.94 -30.38 -2.55
N ASP A 418 -6.61 -30.34 -3.84
CA ASP A 418 -7.32 -29.48 -4.81
C ASP A 418 -8.84 -29.80 -4.85
N SER A 419 -9.19 -31.09 -4.79
CA SER A 419 -10.59 -31.54 -4.77
C SER A 419 -11.30 -31.30 -3.43
N GLU A 420 -10.56 -31.03 -2.35
CA GLU A 420 -11.13 -30.83 -1.02
C GLU A 420 -11.84 -29.47 -0.90
N PHE A 421 -11.36 -28.45 -1.62
CA PHE A 421 -11.99 -27.13 -1.64
C PHE A 421 -13.45 -27.20 -2.12
N ALA A 422 -13.69 -27.92 -3.23
CA ALA A 422 -15.02 -28.08 -3.82
C ALA A 422 -16.01 -28.86 -2.94
N LYS A 423 -15.54 -29.61 -1.93
CA LYS A 423 -16.43 -30.32 -1.00
C LYS A 423 -17.19 -29.37 -0.07
N TYR A 424 -16.60 -28.21 0.21
CA TYR A 424 -17.13 -27.24 1.17
C TYR A 424 -17.56 -25.93 0.52
N ASP A 425 -17.05 -25.59 -0.67
CA ASP A 425 -17.47 -24.43 -1.44
C ASP A 425 -18.55 -24.77 -2.48
N LEU A 426 -19.81 -24.48 -2.16
CA LEU A 426 -20.95 -24.68 -3.08
C LEU A 426 -20.88 -23.81 -4.34
N SER A 427 -20.22 -22.64 -4.27
CA SER A 427 -20.02 -21.79 -5.45
C SER A 427 -18.99 -22.39 -6.41
N ASN A 428 -18.23 -23.40 -5.97
CA ASN A 428 -17.19 -24.08 -6.73
C ASN A 428 -16.20 -23.11 -7.37
N ARG A 429 -15.67 -22.18 -6.57
CA ARG A 429 -14.69 -21.20 -7.03
C ARG A 429 -13.41 -21.91 -7.51
N PRO A 430 -12.70 -21.36 -8.51
CA PRO A 430 -11.47 -21.99 -8.96
C PRO A 430 -10.39 -21.98 -7.88
N VAL A 431 -9.58 -23.03 -7.87
CA VAL A 431 -8.35 -23.12 -7.07
C VAL A 431 -7.17 -22.72 -7.95
N ILE A 432 -6.19 -22.02 -7.39
CA ILE A 432 -4.94 -21.62 -8.07
C ILE A 432 -3.71 -22.14 -7.32
N HIS A 433 -2.57 -22.22 -8.01
CA HIS A 433 -1.26 -22.55 -7.45
C HIS A 433 -0.28 -21.39 -7.70
N ALA A 434 0.03 -20.62 -6.67
CA ALA A 434 1.00 -19.51 -6.73
C ALA A 434 2.45 -20.03 -6.74
N HIS A 435 3.24 -19.80 -7.79
CA HIS A 435 4.57 -20.44 -7.91
C HIS A 435 5.61 -19.53 -8.59
N HIS A 436 6.89 -19.70 -8.27
CA HIS A 436 8.02 -19.02 -8.93
C HIS A 436 8.65 -19.78 -10.13
N LYS A 437 8.00 -20.83 -10.68
CA LYS A 437 8.61 -21.67 -11.74
C LYS A 437 7.65 -21.87 -12.91
N PRO A 438 8.13 -21.76 -14.16
CA PRO A 438 7.34 -22.07 -15.34
C PRO A 438 6.77 -23.49 -15.34
N GLY A 439 5.61 -23.65 -15.99
CA GLY A 439 4.97 -24.95 -16.21
C GLY A 439 4.02 -25.41 -15.11
N ASN A 440 3.71 -24.56 -14.12
CA ASN A 440 2.78 -24.87 -13.02
C ASN A 440 1.37 -24.31 -13.24
N ALA A 441 1.00 -24.03 -14.49
CA ALA A 441 -0.32 -23.50 -14.78
C ALA A 441 -1.42 -24.48 -14.35
N PHE A 442 -2.41 -23.97 -13.61
CA PHE A 442 -3.51 -24.76 -13.07
C PHE A 442 -4.84 -24.07 -13.39
N ASN A 443 -5.87 -24.87 -13.73
CA ASN A 443 -7.16 -24.35 -14.19
C ASN A 443 -7.09 -23.30 -15.34
N GLY A 444 -6.05 -23.41 -16.19
CA GLY A 444 -5.84 -22.48 -17.31
C GLY A 444 -5.21 -21.14 -16.92
N ILE A 445 -4.71 -21.01 -15.69
CA ILE A 445 -4.05 -19.82 -15.16
C ILE A 445 -2.57 -20.13 -14.89
N ASP A 446 -1.68 -19.34 -15.47
CA ASP A 446 -0.28 -19.29 -15.11
C ASP A 446 -0.07 -18.19 -14.06
N CYS A 447 0.51 -18.56 -12.92
CA CYS A 447 0.75 -17.69 -11.77
C CYS A 447 2.26 -17.48 -11.49
N ASN A 448 3.15 -17.65 -12.47
CA ASN A 448 4.60 -17.51 -12.27
C ASN A 448 4.96 -16.16 -11.63
N HIS A 449 5.76 -16.21 -10.56
CA HIS A 449 6.24 -15.02 -9.85
C HIS A 449 7.45 -14.37 -10.54
N TYR A 450 7.55 -13.04 -10.37
CA TYR A 450 8.77 -12.26 -10.62
C TYR A 450 9.41 -12.43 -12.02
N GLU A 451 8.59 -12.76 -13.02
CA GLU A 451 9.03 -12.76 -14.41
C GLU A 451 9.43 -11.35 -14.83
N ASP A 452 10.55 -11.23 -15.53
CA ASP A 452 10.95 -9.95 -16.12
C ASP A 452 9.96 -9.52 -17.22
N TYR A 453 10.11 -8.30 -17.73
CA TYR A 453 9.12 -7.72 -18.65
C TYR A 453 9.05 -8.51 -19.96
N TYR A 454 10.18 -8.96 -20.48
CA TYR A 454 10.25 -9.68 -21.75
C TYR A 454 9.80 -11.14 -21.62
N SER A 455 10.11 -11.78 -20.49
CA SER A 455 9.55 -13.09 -20.14
C SER A 455 8.03 -13.01 -19.99
N THR A 456 7.53 -12.01 -19.26
CA THR A 456 6.09 -11.72 -19.14
C THR A 456 5.44 -11.57 -20.51
N LYS A 457 6.06 -10.79 -21.41
CA LYS A 457 5.57 -10.64 -22.79
C LYS A 457 5.47 -11.98 -23.52
N ASN A 458 6.47 -12.85 -23.41
CA ASN A 458 6.46 -14.17 -24.03
C ASN A 458 5.39 -15.10 -23.43
N ILE A 459 5.22 -15.10 -22.10
CA ILE A 459 4.19 -15.88 -21.42
C ILE A 459 2.79 -15.47 -21.89
N LEU A 460 2.56 -14.17 -22.09
CA LEU A 460 1.29 -13.62 -22.58
C LEU A 460 0.93 -14.06 -24.02
N GLU A 461 1.89 -14.58 -24.78
CA GLU A 461 1.67 -15.18 -26.10
C GLU A 461 1.29 -16.68 -25.98
N GLY A 462 1.66 -17.35 -24.88
CA GLY A 462 1.42 -18.77 -24.58
C GLY A 462 -0.05 -19.14 -24.35
N GLU A 463 -0.36 -20.42 -24.08
CA GLU A 463 -1.76 -20.92 -24.11
C GLU A 463 -2.66 -20.42 -22.98
N ASN A 464 -2.10 -20.23 -21.78
CA ASN A 464 -2.84 -19.91 -20.57
C ASN A 464 -3.03 -18.40 -20.39
N ILE A 465 -3.96 -18.00 -19.53
CA ILE A 465 -4.00 -16.61 -19.06
C ILE A 465 -2.89 -16.42 -18.03
N TYR A 466 -2.32 -15.22 -17.95
CA TYR A 466 -1.22 -14.92 -17.03
C TYR A 466 -1.65 -13.92 -15.95
N MET A 467 -1.50 -14.34 -14.70
CA MET A 467 -1.82 -13.59 -13.50
C MET A 467 -0.73 -13.84 -12.45
N PRO A 468 0.42 -13.15 -12.50
CA PRO A 468 1.43 -13.28 -11.46
C PRO A 468 0.83 -12.98 -10.08
N THR A 469 0.92 -13.95 -9.18
CA THR A 469 0.51 -13.79 -7.78
C THR A 469 1.53 -13.04 -6.94
N GLU A 470 2.73 -12.83 -7.48
CA GLU A 470 3.77 -11.92 -6.98
C GLU A 470 4.56 -11.36 -8.18
N PHE A 471 4.66 -10.03 -8.29
CA PHE A 471 5.55 -9.35 -9.26
C PHE A 471 5.98 -7.99 -8.71
N LEU A 472 7.08 -7.44 -9.24
CA LEU A 472 7.66 -6.15 -8.81
C LEU A 472 7.78 -6.02 -7.28
N HIS A 473 8.79 -6.66 -6.72
CA HIS A 473 9.06 -6.71 -5.29
C HIS A 473 9.52 -5.34 -4.76
N ALA A 474 8.72 -4.71 -3.91
CA ALA A 474 8.78 -3.34 -3.40
C ALA A 474 9.77 -3.19 -2.23
N GLN A 475 10.87 -3.94 -2.27
CA GLN A 475 11.86 -3.87 -1.21
C GLN A 475 12.77 -2.65 -1.37
N ASP A 476 13.04 -1.98 -0.26
CA ASP A 476 13.59 -0.63 -0.24
C ASP A 476 12.73 0.29 -1.16
N ASP A 477 13.34 1.08 -2.04
CA ASP A 477 12.62 1.91 -3.01
C ASP A 477 12.43 1.21 -4.38
N GLY A 478 12.95 -0.02 -4.52
CA GLY A 478 12.95 -0.80 -5.76
C GLY A 478 11.73 -1.71 -5.88
N GLY A 479 11.17 -1.85 -7.09
CA GLY A 479 9.90 -2.55 -7.37
C GLY A 479 8.64 -1.75 -6.98
N GLY A 480 7.50 -2.43 -6.75
CA GLY A 480 6.21 -1.84 -6.37
C GLY A 480 5.60 -0.88 -7.41
N GLY A 481 6.02 0.40 -7.37
CA GLY A 481 5.67 1.41 -8.38
C GLY A 481 6.70 1.53 -9.51
N THR A 482 7.94 1.12 -9.26
CA THR A 482 9.05 1.17 -10.22
C THR A 482 8.83 0.15 -11.33
N SER A 483 8.78 0.61 -12.59
CA SER A 483 8.44 -0.19 -13.79
C SER A 483 6.97 -0.65 -13.90
N LEU A 484 6.10 -0.31 -12.95
CA LEU A 484 4.71 -0.78 -12.97
C LEU A 484 3.93 -0.30 -14.20
N ALA A 485 4.22 0.90 -14.71
CA ALA A 485 3.53 1.44 -15.88
C ALA A 485 3.69 0.54 -17.11
N ASP A 486 4.91 0.06 -17.39
CA ASP A 486 5.20 -0.84 -18.50
C ASP A 486 4.45 -2.16 -18.37
N TYR A 487 4.55 -2.81 -17.19
CA TYR A 487 3.84 -4.06 -16.93
C TYR A 487 2.32 -3.90 -17.02
N TRP A 488 1.79 -2.80 -16.48
CA TRP A 488 0.36 -2.53 -16.51
C TRP A 488 -0.14 -2.33 -17.94
N GLU A 489 0.55 -1.55 -18.77
CA GLU A 489 0.19 -1.41 -20.18
C GLU A 489 0.34 -2.72 -20.96
N LEU A 490 1.36 -3.52 -20.67
CA LEU A 490 1.54 -4.84 -21.28
C LEU A 490 0.36 -5.76 -20.95
N HIS A 491 -0.04 -5.87 -19.69
CA HIS A 491 -1.18 -6.68 -19.27
C HIS A 491 -2.52 -6.09 -19.76
N TRP A 492 -2.69 -4.77 -19.74
CA TRP A 492 -3.92 -4.09 -20.16
C TRP A 492 -4.21 -4.36 -21.64
N ASN A 493 -3.20 -4.21 -22.50
CA ASN A 493 -3.33 -4.36 -23.95
C ASN A 493 -3.22 -5.83 -24.42
N SER A 494 -2.77 -6.76 -23.57
CA SER A 494 -2.76 -8.18 -23.88
C SER A 494 -4.14 -8.83 -23.72
N LYS A 495 -4.50 -9.69 -24.68
CA LYS A 495 -5.71 -10.53 -24.59
C LYS A 495 -5.65 -11.46 -23.36
N LYS A 496 -4.50 -12.09 -23.09
CA LYS A 496 -4.34 -13.11 -22.03
C LYS A 496 -3.83 -12.55 -20.71
N GLY A 497 -3.47 -11.27 -20.67
CA GLY A 497 -3.02 -10.61 -19.45
C GLY A 497 -4.17 -10.40 -18.47
N VAL A 498 -3.94 -10.68 -17.20
CA VAL A 498 -4.97 -10.49 -16.16
C VAL A 498 -4.56 -9.44 -15.13
N GLY A 499 -3.46 -8.73 -15.33
CA GLY A 499 -2.82 -7.95 -14.27
C GLY A 499 -2.12 -8.88 -13.28
N GLY A 500 -1.93 -8.46 -12.03
CA GLY A 500 -1.13 -9.21 -11.07
C GLY A 500 -1.19 -8.65 -9.65
N PHE A 501 -0.36 -9.20 -8.77
CA PHE A 501 -0.29 -8.83 -7.35
C PHE A 501 1.11 -8.37 -6.95
N LEU A 502 1.26 -7.10 -6.59
CA LEU A 502 2.52 -6.54 -6.12
C LEU A 502 2.99 -7.22 -4.82
N TRP A 503 4.30 -7.38 -4.63
CA TRP A 503 4.88 -7.77 -3.34
C TRP A 503 5.57 -6.54 -2.74
N ALA A 504 5.23 -6.01 -1.58
CA ALA A 504 4.06 -6.29 -0.75
C ALA A 504 3.41 -5.00 -0.20
N PHE A 505 2.33 -5.16 0.58
CA PHE A 505 1.52 -4.05 1.08
C PHE A 505 2.25 -3.14 2.08
N ALA A 506 2.98 -3.71 3.04
CA ALA A 506 3.67 -2.96 4.09
C ALA A 506 4.92 -3.69 4.59
N ASP A 507 5.91 -2.92 5.06
CA ASP A 507 7.10 -3.44 5.73
C ASP A 507 6.70 -4.20 7.00
N GLU A 508 7.22 -5.42 7.18
CA GLU A 508 6.90 -6.26 8.35
C GLU A 508 7.79 -5.96 9.55
N GLY A 509 7.92 -4.67 9.88
CA GLY A 509 8.66 -4.22 11.05
C GLY A 509 7.94 -4.56 12.35
N LEU A 510 8.63 -5.23 13.28
CA LEU A 510 8.13 -5.45 14.65
C LEU A 510 8.84 -4.52 15.63
N VAL A 511 8.09 -3.88 16.52
CA VAL A 511 8.64 -3.30 17.74
C VAL A 511 9.08 -4.46 18.62
N ARG A 512 10.39 -4.67 18.75
CA ARG A 512 10.95 -5.81 19.47
C ARG A 512 11.21 -5.46 20.92
N THR A 513 10.55 -6.17 21.84
CA THR A 513 10.68 -5.93 23.28
C THR A 513 12.07 -6.30 23.83
N ASP A 514 12.85 -7.09 23.10
CA ASP A 514 14.26 -7.42 23.41
C ASP A 514 15.27 -6.57 22.65
N PHE A 515 14.79 -5.62 21.85
CA PHE A 515 15.61 -4.75 21.03
C PHE A 515 15.32 -3.29 21.37
N ASN A 516 15.29 -2.98 22.67
CA ASN A 516 15.03 -1.64 23.20
C ASN A 516 13.74 -0.99 22.66
N ASN A 517 12.72 -1.80 22.33
CA ASN A 517 11.47 -1.37 21.69
C ASN A 517 11.72 -0.60 20.37
N GLN A 518 12.78 -0.94 19.64
CA GLN A 518 12.99 -0.45 18.28
C GLN A 518 12.27 -1.35 17.29
N ILE A 519 11.85 -0.76 16.17
CA ILE A 519 11.32 -1.49 15.04
C ILE A 519 12.47 -2.25 14.37
N ASP A 520 12.28 -3.56 14.19
CA ASP A 520 13.18 -4.46 13.49
C ASP A 520 12.46 -5.05 12.27
N VAL A 521 13.06 -4.87 11.09
CA VAL A 521 12.64 -5.45 9.81
C VAL A 521 13.49 -6.67 9.41
N ASN A 522 14.13 -7.29 10.40
CA ASN A 522 15.02 -8.43 10.23
C ASN A 522 16.08 -8.21 9.13
N ALA A 523 16.76 -7.07 9.22
CA ALA A 523 17.68 -6.53 8.22
C ALA A 523 17.03 -6.33 6.84
N ILE A 524 17.17 -7.29 5.93
CA ILE A 524 16.74 -7.18 4.52
C ILE A 524 15.64 -8.17 4.16
N ASN A 525 15.12 -8.94 5.13
CA ASN A 525 14.11 -9.95 4.83
C ASN A 525 12.67 -9.40 4.91
N SER A 526 12.46 -8.28 5.60
CA SER A 526 11.10 -7.75 5.80
C SER A 526 10.87 -6.24 5.57
N PRO A 527 11.75 -5.47 4.90
CA PRO A 527 11.41 -4.15 4.36
C PRO A 527 10.88 -4.25 2.91
N ASP A 528 9.76 -4.94 2.71
CA ASP A 528 9.23 -5.32 1.38
C ASP A 528 8.03 -4.48 0.90
N GLY A 529 7.61 -3.49 1.69
CA GLY A 529 6.32 -2.81 1.54
C GLY A 529 6.35 -1.57 0.65
N VAL A 530 5.20 -1.23 0.07
CA VAL A 530 4.94 0.13 -0.47
C VAL A 530 4.49 1.13 0.62
N LEU A 531 4.53 0.69 1.87
CA LEU A 531 4.14 1.39 3.08
C LEU A 531 5.10 0.99 4.21
N GLY A 532 5.44 1.94 5.08
CA GLY A 532 6.17 1.63 6.31
C GLY A 532 5.35 0.79 7.32
N PRO A 533 5.97 0.35 8.43
CA PRO A 533 5.33 -0.52 9.43
C PRO A 533 4.07 0.08 10.08
N HIS A 534 3.98 1.42 10.20
CA HIS A 534 2.79 2.14 10.68
C HIS A 534 1.96 2.74 9.55
N ARG A 535 2.14 2.24 8.32
CA ARG A 535 1.43 2.61 7.09
C ARG A 535 1.83 4.00 6.57
N GLU A 536 3.05 4.42 6.86
CA GLU A 536 3.63 5.63 6.28
C GLU A 536 3.71 5.46 4.76
N LYS A 537 3.14 6.42 4.02
CA LYS A 537 3.04 6.34 2.55
C LYS A 537 4.33 6.73 1.87
N GLU A 538 4.83 5.84 1.02
CA GLU A 538 6.07 6.01 0.25
C GLU A 538 5.80 6.57 -1.16
N GLY A 539 6.84 6.94 -1.89
CA GLY A 539 6.72 7.39 -3.28
C GLY A 539 5.99 6.38 -4.18
N SER A 540 6.21 5.08 -3.97
CA SER A 540 5.57 3.99 -4.72
C SER A 540 4.04 3.96 -4.53
N PHE A 541 3.52 4.28 -3.33
CA PHE A 541 2.09 4.36 -3.07
C PHE A 541 1.40 5.32 -4.05
N TYR A 542 1.95 6.52 -4.22
CA TYR A 542 1.37 7.54 -5.10
C TYR A 542 1.58 7.20 -6.59
N ALA A 543 2.71 6.62 -6.94
CA ALA A 543 2.96 6.15 -8.31
C ALA A 543 1.94 5.10 -8.72
N ILE A 544 1.69 4.10 -7.86
CA ILE A 544 0.69 3.06 -8.10
C ILE A 544 -0.70 3.69 -8.23
N ARG A 545 -1.05 4.63 -7.35
CA ARG A 545 -2.33 5.35 -7.40
C ARG A 545 -2.58 6.00 -8.76
N GLU A 546 -1.59 6.69 -9.34
CA GLU A 546 -1.73 7.29 -10.67
C GLU A 546 -1.80 6.20 -11.77
N ILE A 547 -0.88 5.24 -11.77
CA ILE A 547 -0.76 4.20 -12.82
C ILE A 547 -2.02 3.33 -12.90
N TYR A 548 -2.58 2.96 -11.75
CA TYR A 548 -3.80 2.18 -11.63
C TYR A 548 -5.08 3.01 -11.65
N SER A 549 -5.00 4.34 -11.86
CA SER A 549 -6.19 5.17 -11.99
C SER A 549 -7.17 4.60 -13.03
N PRO A 550 -8.44 4.37 -12.67
CA PRO A 550 -9.48 3.97 -13.62
C PRO A 550 -9.86 5.09 -14.60
N VAL A 551 -9.45 6.34 -14.35
CA VAL A 551 -9.49 7.41 -15.37
C VAL A 551 -8.06 7.63 -15.85
N LYS A 552 -7.72 7.13 -17.04
CA LYS A 552 -6.38 7.31 -17.59
C LYS A 552 -6.29 8.57 -18.44
N ILE A 553 -5.27 9.37 -18.16
CA ILE A 553 -4.92 10.59 -18.89
C ILE A 553 -3.44 10.54 -19.26
N ASP A 554 -3.14 10.47 -20.56
CA ASP A 554 -1.76 10.43 -21.07
C ASP A 554 -1.16 11.82 -21.34
N LEU A 555 -1.96 12.88 -21.14
CA LEU A 555 -1.53 14.27 -21.38
C LEU A 555 -0.48 14.70 -20.34
N LYS A 556 0.78 14.81 -20.75
CA LYS A 556 1.89 15.22 -19.86
C LYS A 556 2.08 16.74 -19.75
N THR A 557 1.82 17.48 -20.83
CA THR A 557 1.99 18.95 -20.90
C THR A 557 0.87 19.57 -21.71
N LEU A 558 0.45 20.79 -21.35
CA LEU A 558 -0.51 21.54 -22.16
C LEU A 558 0.20 22.16 -23.37
N SER A 559 -0.33 21.92 -24.57
CA SER A 559 0.15 22.57 -25.77
C SER A 559 -0.34 24.03 -25.85
N ASN A 560 0.32 24.85 -26.66
CA ASN A 560 -0.06 26.26 -26.83
C ASN A 560 -1.47 26.43 -27.42
N ASP A 561 -1.90 25.46 -28.23
CA ASP A 561 -3.22 25.37 -28.88
C ASP A 561 -4.25 24.58 -28.05
N PHE A 562 -3.93 24.19 -26.81
CA PHE A 562 -4.86 23.50 -25.94
C PHE A 562 -6.19 24.26 -25.81
N ASN A 563 -7.30 23.57 -26.07
CA ASN A 563 -8.64 24.13 -26.16
C ASN A 563 -9.57 23.69 -25.02
N GLY A 564 -9.01 23.07 -23.97
CA GLY A 564 -9.80 22.56 -22.84
C GLY A 564 -10.42 21.18 -23.07
N ILE A 565 -10.01 20.43 -24.11
CA ILE A 565 -10.43 19.05 -24.35
C ILE A 565 -9.27 18.11 -24.01
N ILE A 566 -9.53 17.13 -23.14
CA ILE A 566 -8.54 16.13 -22.75
C ILE A 566 -9.03 14.75 -23.21
N PRO A 567 -8.23 14.01 -24.01
CA PRO A 567 -8.50 12.60 -24.29
C PRO A 567 -8.33 11.76 -23.03
N ILE A 568 -9.32 10.92 -22.73
CA ILE A 568 -9.30 10.03 -21.56
C ILE A 568 -9.75 8.62 -21.93
N GLU A 569 -9.28 7.65 -21.15
CA GLU A 569 -9.68 6.25 -21.26
C GLU A 569 -10.36 5.81 -19.95
N ASN A 570 -11.56 5.24 -20.05
CA ASN A 570 -12.25 4.65 -18.92
C ASN A 570 -11.71 3.23 -18.69
N ARG A 571 -10.92 3.06 -17.63
CA ARG A 571 -10.37 1.77 -17.18
C ARG A 571 -11.13 1.15 -16.01
N TYR A 572 -12.36 1.60 -15.73
CA TYR A 572 -13.33 0.80 -14.98
C TYR A 572 -13.87 -0.35 -15.84
N HIS A 573 -14.37 -1.39 -15.17
CA HIS A 573 -15.03 -2.54 -15.79
C HIS A 573 -16.56 -2.49 -15.65
N PHE A 574 -17.10 -1.79 -14.65
CA PHE A 574 -18.55 -1.75 -14.37
C PHE A 574 -19.12 -0.33 -14.20
N THR A 575 -18.25 0.69 -14.17
CA THR A 575 -18.62 2.09 -13.90
C THR A 575 -18.43 2.96 -15.13
N ASN A 576 -19.48 3.68 -15.52
CA ASN A 576 -19.39 4.69 -16.58
C ASN A 576 -18.85 5.99 -15.98
N LEU A 577 -18.05 6.74 -16.74
CA LEU A 577 -17.50 8.01 -16.24
C LEU A 577 -18.56 9.08 -15.98
N ASN A 578 -19.79 8.95 -16.49
CA ASN A 578 -20.89 9.84 -16.13
C ASN A 578 -21.41 9.62 -14.69
N GLU A 579 -21.03 8.52 -14.04
CA GLU A 579 -21.30 8.26 -12.62
C GLU A 579 -20.23 8.89 -11.71
N CYS A 580 -19.05 9.19 -12.25
CA CYS A 580 -17.96 9.88 -11.56
C CYS A 580 -18.18 11.41 -11.53
N GLN A 581 -17.38 12.12 -10.74
CA GLN A 581 -17.36 13.58 -10.70
C GLN A 581 -16.00 14.12 -11.13
N PHE A 582 -16.01 15.27 -11.79
CA PHE A 582 -14.83 15.93 -12.30
C PHE A 582 -14.87 17.42 -11.98
N GLU A 583 -13.73 17.94 -11.52
CA GLU A 583 -13.57 19.35 -11.15
C GLU A 583 -12.21 19.85 -11.61
N TRP A 584 -12.16 21.03 -12.21
CA TRP A 584 -10.91 21.71 -12.49
C TRP A 584 -10.67 22.90 -11.57
N LYS A 585 -9.39 23.21 -11.32
CA LYS A 585 -8.95 24.43 -10.62
C LYS A 585 -7.90 25.16 -11.44
N LEU A 586 -8.03 26.48 -11.51
CA LEU A 586 -7.01 27.40 -12.00
C LEU A 586 -6.35 28.06 -10.80
N VAL A 587 -5.01 28.05 -10.79
CA VAL A 587 -4.23 28.41 -9.60
C VAL A 587 -3.06 29.34 -9.93
N LYS A 588 -2.59 30.05 -8.91
CA LYS A 588 -1.29 30.74 -8.89
C LYS A 588 -0.40 30.09 -7.84
N PHE A 589 0.81 29.70 -8.23
CA PHE A 589 1.72 29.02 -7.31
C PHE A 589 2.32 30.03 -6.33
N LYS A 590 2.56 29.60 -5.08
CA LYS A 590 3.26 30.44 -4.10
C LYS A 590 4.66 30.79 -4.60
N THR A 591 5.15 31.96 -4.23
CA THR A 591 6.49 32.40 -4.67
C THR A 591 7.57 31.84 -3.73
N ARG A 592 8.83 31.94 -4.18
CA ARG A 592 10.03 31.48 -3.45
C ARG A 592 10.17 32.05 -2.04
N PHE A 593 9.64 33.25 -1.81
CA PHE A 593 9.77 33.97 -0.55
C PHE A 593 8.45 34.01 0.23
N SER A 594 7.40 33.36 -0.27
CA SER A 594 6.20 33.10 0.51
C SER A 594 6.56 32.27 1.73
N SER A 595 5.97 32.60 2.89
CA SER A 595 6.06 31.77 4.10
C SER A 595 5.43 30.40 3.88
N GLU A 596 4.37 30.32 3.08
CA GLU A 596 3.60 29.11 2.81
C GLU A 596 3.97 28.47 1.47
N SER A 597 3.85 27.14 1.40
CA SER A 597 3.96 26.33 0.20
C SER A 597 2.57 26.07 -0.40
N GLY A 598 2.48 25.48 -1.59
CA GLY A 598 1.23 25.26 -2.31
C GLY A 598 0.89 26.35 -3.34
N PHE A 599 -0.41 26.63 -3.47
CA PHE A 599 -0.95 27.57 -4.45
C PHE A 599 -2.14 28.35 -3.90
N ASP A 600 -2.42 29.50 -4.49
CA ASP A 600 -3.67 30.24 -4.31
C ASP A 600 -4.69 29.82 -5.37
N LEU A 601 -5.90 29.48 -4.93
CA LEU A 601 -7.02 29.18 -5.81
C LEU A 601 -7.50 30.47 -6.47
N VAL A 602 -7.50 30.50 -7.80
CA VAL A 602 -8.07 31.62 -8.57
C VAL A 602 -9.51 31.32 -8.96
N LYS A 603 -9.75 30.13 -9.53
CA LYS A 603 -11.07 29.73 -9.99
C LYS A 603 -11.24 28.22 -9.96
N ILE A 604 -12.47 27.79 -9.75
CA ILE A 604 -12.89 26.39 -9.71
C ILE A 604 -14.06 26.21 -10.66
N GLY A 605 -14.15 25.05 -11.29
CA GLY A 605 -15.26 24.73 -12.18
C GLY A 605 -15.57 23.24 -12.18
N LYS A 606 -16.86 22.91 -12.10
CA LYS A 606 -17.34 21.55 -12.31
C LYS A 606 -17.31 21.23 -13.80
N VAL A 607 -16.95 19.99 -14.11
CA VAL A 607 -17.00 19.46 -15.46
C VAL A 607 -18.22 18.57 -15.59
N GLU A 608 -18.90 18.66 -16.72
CA GLU A 608 -19.94 17.69 -17.07
C GLU A 608 -19.28 16.33 -17.28
N SER A 609 -19.60 15.37 -16.41
CA SER A 609 -19.02 14.04 -16.44
C SER A 609 -19.32 13.36 -17.80
N PRO A 610 -18.28 12.91 -18.54
CA PRO A 610 -18.48 12.40 -19.88
C PRO A 610 -19.12 11.01 -19.85
N ASN A 611 -20.08 10.75 -20.74
CA ASN A 611 -20.68 9.42 -20.91
C ASN A 611 -19.75 8.49 -21.69
N ILE A 612 -18.72 7.98 -21.01
CA ILE A 612 -17.75 7.03 -21.57
C ILE A 612 -17.92 5.72 -20.81
N LYS A 613 -18.39 4.69 -21.52
CA LYS A 613 -18.68 3.38 -20.93
C LYS A 613 -17.40 2.70 -20.45
N PRO A 614 -17.51 1.69 -19.56
CA PRO A 614 -16.37 0.89 -19.13
C PRO A 614 -15.51 0.43 -20.31
N THR A 615 -14.19 0.52 -20.17
CA THR A 615 -13.17 0.13 -21.17
C THR A 615 -13.15 0.95 -22.48
N GLU A 616 -14.00 1.97 -22.64
CA GLU A 616 -14.01 2.84 -23.82
C GLU A 616 -13.08 4.06 -23.68
N LYS A 617 -12.71 4.65 -24.82
CA LYS A 617 -11.96 5.91 -24.91
C LYS A 617 -12.90 7.03 -25.33
N GLY A 618 -12.62 8.24 -24.86
CA GLY A 618 -13.39 9.43 -25.23
C GLY A 618 -12.65 10.70 -24.87
N ASN A 619 -13.41 11.78 -24.73
CA ASN A 619 -12.87 13.10 -24.39
C ASN A 619 -13.66 13.70 -23.23
N ILE A 620 -12.97 14.44 -22.37
CA ILE A 620 -13.59 15.32 -21.39
C ILE A 620 -13.38 16.78 -21.81
N LYS A 621 -14.45 17.57 -21.74
CA LYS A 621 -14.43 19.00 -22.10
C LYS A 621 -14.54 19.84 -20.84
N LEU A 622 -13.47 20.57 -20.51
CA LEU A 622 -13.36 21.32 -19.26
C LEU A 622 -14.18 22.62 -19.24
N ASN A 623 -14.53 23.17 -20.41
CA ASN A 623 -15.22 24.47 -20.54
C ASN A 623 -14.52 25.60 -19.76
N LEU A 624 -13.20 25.71 -19.93
CA LEU A 624 -12.37 26.72 -19.28
C LEU A 624 -12.81 28.15 -19.68
N PRO A 625 -12.72 29.13 -18.77
CA PRO A 625 -12.98 30.53 -19.11
C PRO A 625 -11.96 31.07 -20.12
N SER A 626 -12.33 32.06 -20.94
CA SER A 626 -11.44 32.59 -22.00
C SER A 626 -10.07 33.07 -21.51
N ASN A 627 -9.99 33.52 -20.25
CA ASN A 627 -8.77 34.03 -19.63
C ASN A 627 -7.98 32.96 -18.84
N TRP A 628 -8.25 31.66 -19.03
CA TRP A 628 -7.60 30.60 -18.26
C TRP A 628 -6.06 30.62 -18.36
N LYS A 629 -5.51 31.06 -19.50
CA LYS A 629 -4.06 31.17 -19.76
C LYS A 629 -3.36 32.25 -18.94
N GLU A 630 -4.10 33.11 -18.23
CA GLU A 630 -3.52 34.11 -17.31
C GLU A 630 -3.07 33.50 -15.97
N ASN A 631 -3.44 32.24 -15.71
CA ASN A 631 -3.09 31.51 -14.50
C ASN A 631 -1.76 30.76 -14.66
N GLU A 632 -1.30 30.13 -13.58
CA GLU A 632 -0.01 29.45 -13.56
C GLU A 632 -0.13 27.93 -13.60
N GLY A 633 -1.23 27.38 -13.08
CA GLY A 633 -1.52 25.95 -13.13
C GLY A 633 -2.99 25.63 -13.40
N LEU A 634 -3.22 24.45 -13.99
CA LEU A 634 -4.51 23.80 -14.16
C LEU A 634 -4.47 22.46 -13.43
N LEU A 635 -5.38 22.26 -12.49
CA LEU A 635 -5.61 20.96 -11.84
C LEU A 635 -6.91 20.37 -12.37
N LEU A 636 -6.95 19.04 -12.53
CA LEU A 636 -8.17 18.26 -12.76
C LEU A 636 -8.25 17.15 -11.73
N THR A 637 -9.31 17.15 -10.94
CA THR A 637 -9.61 16.10 -9.95
C THR A 637 -10.73 15.21 -10.49
N ALA A 638 -10.53 13.90 -10.41
CA ALA A 638 -11.59 12.91 -10.61
C ALA A 638 -11.98 12.26 -9.29
N THR A 639 -13.27 12.07 -9.07
CA THR A 639 -13.84 11.47 -7.86
C THR A 639 -14.77 10.32 -8.25
N ASP A 640 -14.70 9.21 -7.53
CA ASP A 640 -15.48 8.01 -7.79
C ASP A 640 -16.96 8.15 -7.38
N ILE A 641 -17.73 7.08 -7.58
CA ILE A 641 -19.16 7.02 -7.26
C ILE A 641 -19.47 7.09 -5.75
N PHE A 642 -18.44 6.96 -4.89
CA PHE A 642 -18.54 7.03 -3.44
C PHE A 642 -18.03 8.38 -2.89
N GLY A 643 -17.63 9.31 -3.75
CA GLY A 643 -17.10 10.60 -3.33
C GLY A 643 -15.63 10.54 -2.88
N LYS A 644 -14.88 9.49 -3.24
CA LYS A 644 -13.44 9.37 -2.95
C LYS A 644 -12.62 9.82 -4.14
N GLU A 645 -11.55 10.56 -3.87
CA GLU A 645 -10.65 11.03 -4.92
C GLU A 645 -9.95 9.85 -5.60
N ILE A 646 -10.11 9.76 -6.92
CA ILE A 646 -9.37 8.81 -7.76
C ILE A 646 -7.93 9.30 -7.89
N TYR A 647 -7.77 10.51 -8.44
CA TYR A 647 -6.51 11.20 -8.60
C TYR A 647 -6.73 12.69 -8.97
N THR A 648 -5.69 13.51 -8.76
CA THR A 648 -5.64 14.91 -9.20
C THR A 648 -4.43 15.13 -10.10
N TRP A 649 -4.65 15.39 -11.39
CA TRP A 649 -3.60 15.75 -12.34
C TRP A 649 -3.34 17.25 -12.28
N THR A 650 -2.08 17.66 -12.40
CA THR A 650 -1.70 19.07 -12.44
C THR A 650 -0.83 19.36 -13.65
N TRP A 651 -1.18 20.41 -14.39
CA TRP A 651 -0.40 20.92 -15.51
C TRP A 651 0.03 22.36 -15.27
N LYS A 652 1.30 22.62 -15.53
CA LYS A 652 1.85 23.97 -15.59
C LYS A 652 1.34 24.70 -16.85
N ILE A 653 0.88 25.94 -16.66
CA ILE A 653 0.47 26.86 -17.74
C ILE A 653 1.59 27.86 -18.04
N THR A 654 2.23 28.39 -16.99
CA THR A 654 3.26 29.43 -17.13
C THR A 654 4.63 28.80 -17.31
N SER A 655 5.37 29.19 -18.36
CA SER A 655 6.71 28.66 -18.64
C SER A 655 7.76 29.08 -17.60
N ASN A 656 8.81 28.27 -17.48
CA ASN A 656 9.97 28.54 -16.64
C ASN A 656 10.66 29.87 -17.01
N ASP A 657 10.73 30.22 -18.29
CA ASP A 657 11.24 31.51 -18.76
C ASP A 657 10.44 32.70 -18.20
N LYS A 658 9.10 32.62 -18.21
CA LYS A 658 8.25 33.66 -17.64
C LYS A 658 8.40 33.74 -16.11
N ILE A 659 8.44 32.59 -15.43
CA ILE A 659 8.67 32.50 -13.97
C ILE A 659 10.03 33.11 -13.57
N SER A 660 11.08 32.83 -14.35
CA SER A 660 12.42 33.38 -14.11
C SER A 660 12.48 34.87 -14.40
N LYS A 661 11.88 35.35 -15.50
CA LYS A 661 11.80 36.80 -15.79
C LYS A 661 11.03 37.59 -14.73
N GLN A 662 9.94 37.04 -14.19
CA GLN A 662 9.19 37.67 -13.10
C GLN A 662 10.06 37.83 -11.85
N PHE A 663 10.86 36.82 -11.51
CA PHE A 663 11.79 36.90 -10.40
C PHE A 663 12.89 37.94 -10.61
N LEU A 664 13.54 37.93 -11.79
CA LEU A 664 14.57 38.91 -12.12
C LEU A 664 14.03 40.35 -12.04
N LYS A 665 12.78 40.58 -12.46
CA LYS A 665 12.10 41.89 -12.35
C LYS A 665 11.75 42.29 -10.91
N SER A 666 11.57 41.34 -9.99
CA SER A 666 11.34 41.67 -8.57
C SER A 666 12.59 42.15 -7.84
N LEU A 667 13.78 41.96 -8.43
CA LEU A 667 15.04 42.44 -7.87
C LEU A 667 15.31 43.87 -8.36
N ILE A 668 14.73 44.85 -7.67
CA ILE A 668 14.76 46.27 -8.07
C ILE A 668 16.09 46.98 -7.81
N LYS A 669 16.93 46.45 -6.92
CA LYS A 669 18.21 47.08 -6.53
C LYS A 669 19.33 46.62 -7.46
N GLU A 670 20.04 47.57 -8.06
CA GLU A 670 21.21 47.32 -8.90
C GLU A 670 22.49 47.82 -8.22
N PHE A 671 23.58 47.11 -8.45
CA PHE A 671 24.91 47.40 -7.94
C PHE A 671 25.92 47.40 -9.09
N PRO A 672 26.93 48.29 -9.06
CA PRO A 672 28.06 48.17 -9.95
C PRO A 672 28.71 46.79 -9.79
N VAL A 673 28.97 46.13 -10.93
CA VAL A 673 29.68 44.86 -10.94
C VAL A 673 31.06 45.01 -11.57
N SER A 674 32.05 44.33 -11.00
CA SER A 674 33.44 44.39 -11.44
C SER A 674 34.06 43.00 -11.43
N ILE A 675 35.22 42.86 -12.07
CA ILE A 675 36.01 41.65 -12.05
C ILE A 675 37.43 41.96 -11.59
N ILE A 676 37.97 41.13 -10.70
CA ILE A 676 39.37 41.14 -10.29
C ILE A 676 40.02 39.85 -10.77
N GLU A 677 41.20 39.97 -11.36
CA GLU A 677 41.97 38.86 -11.90
C GLU A 677 43.31 38.75 -11.17
N ASN A 678 43.68 37.54 -10.74
CA ASN A 678 45.01 37.22 -10.24
C ASN A 678 45.57 35.97 -10.94
N ASP A 679 46.76 35.50 -10.56
CA ASP A 679 47.44 34.38 -11.25
C ASP A 679 46.62 33.09 -11.32
N SER A 680 45.74 32.85 -10.35
CA SER A 680 45.01 31.58 -10.22
C SER A 680 43.49 31.70 -10.22
N LEU A 681 42.94 32.90 -10.06
CA LEU A 681 41.51 33.14 -9.82
C LEU A 681 40.95 34.32 -10.64
N PHE A 682 39.66 34.21 -10.95
CA PHE A 682 38.79 35.33 -11.29
C PHE A 682 37.85 35.61 -10.12
N ILE A 683 37.58 36.87 -9.79
CA ILE A 683 36.65 37.27 -8.73
C ILE A 683 35.64 38.25 -9.32
N LEU A 684 34.40 37.81 -9.51
CA LEU A 684 33.28 38.68 -9.87
C LEU A 684 32.71 39.32 -8.60
N LYS A 685 32.61 40.66 -8.57
CA LYS A 685 32.09 41.41 -7.42
C LYS A 685 30.88 42.23 -7.79
N SER A 686 29.92 42.30 -6.88
CA SER A 686 28.93 43.36 -6.76
C SER A 686 29.20 44.09 -5.43
N ASP A 687 28.59 45.26 -5.18
CA ASP A 687 28.86 46.02 -3.94
C ASP A 687 28.66 45.19 -2.65
N GLU A 688 27.81 44.16 -2.68
CA GLU A 688 27.54 43.31 -1.51
C GLU A 688 28.10 41.88 -1.62
N LYS A 689 28.32 41.33 -2.81
CA LYS A 689 28.62 39.90 -3.01
C LYS A 689 29.88 39.66 -3.83
N GLU A 690 30.64 38.62 -3.50
CA GLU A 690 31.83 38.19 -4.24
C GLU A 690 31.74 36.70 -4.64
N PHE A 691 32.10 36.40 -5.89
CA PHE A 691 32.11 35.06 -6.45
C PHE A 691 33.50 34.76 -7.05
N THR A 692 34.17 33.75 -6.51
CA THR A 692 35.54 33.41 -6.90
C THR A 692 35.56 32.16 -7.77
N PHE A 693 36.28 32.18 -8.89
CA PHE A 693 36.38 31.09 -9.87
C PHE A 693 37.83 30.69 -10.12
N GLY A 694 38.10 29.39 -10.26
CA GLY A 694 39.42 28.87 -10.57
C GLY A 694 39.80 29.08 -12.05
N LYS A 695 40.97 29.63 -12.34
CA LYS A 695 41.47 29.74 -13.73
C LYS A 695 41.84 28.41 -14.37
N LYS A 696 42.19 27.41 -13.54
CA LYS A 696 42.60 26.08 -14.02
C LYS A 696 41.42 25.24 -14.53
N ASP A 697 40.23 25.47 -13.99
CA ASP A 697 39.07 24.58 -14.18
C ASP A 697 37.75 25.30 -14.47
N GLY A 698 37.65 26.61 -14.23
CA GLY A 698 36.43 27.40 -14.41
C GLY A 698 35.37 27.21 -13.31
N LEU A 699 35.71 26.50 -12.23
CA LEU A 699 34.76 26.14 -11.18
C LEU A 699 34.62 27.26 -10.15
N LEU A 700 33.39 27.44 -9.64
CA LEU A 700 33.11 28.30 -8.50
C LEU A 700 33.83 27.75 -7.25
N LYS A 701 34.66 28.56 -6.58
CA LYS A 701 35.46 28.16 -5.42
C LYS A 701 34.95 28.74 -4.10
N SER A 702 34.35 29.93 -4.14
CA SER A 702 33.86 30.62 -2.95
C SER A 702 32.76 31.59 -3.30
N VAL A 703 31.83 31.78 -2.36
CA VAL A 703 30.76 32.77 -2.41
C VAL A 703 30.75 33.56 -1.10
N ILE A 704 30.77 34.88 -1.20
CA ILE A 704 30.66 35.83 -0.08
C ILE A 704 29.36 36.63 -0.26
N LEU A 705 28.55 36.69 0.80
CA LEU A 705 27.19 37.22 0.77
C LEU A 705 27.08 38.71 1.11
N ASP A 706 28.04 39.23 1.89
CA ASP A 706 28.01 40.60 2.38
C ASP A 706 29.41 41.20 2.57
N LYS A 707 29.45 42.52 2.80
CA LYS A 707 30.66 43.29 3.10
C LYS A 707 31.38 42.85 4.38
N LYS A 708 30.71 42.11 5.27
CA LYS A 708 31.31 41.54 6.49
C LYS A 708 32.06 40.25 6.21
N GLY A 709 32.05 39.76 4.96
CA GLY A 709 32.76 38.56 4.56
C GLY A 709 32.01 37.28 4.91
N LYS A 710 30.69 37.32 5.12
CA LYS A 710 29.89 36.12 5.39
C LYS A 710 29.98 35.15 4.21
N LYS A 711 30.55 33.96 4.44
CA LYS A 711 30.73 32.92 3.42
C LYS A 711 29.54 31.96 3.38
N ILE A 712 29.31 31.39 2.21
CA ILE A 712 28.45 30.22 2.04
C ILE A 712 29.23 29.10 1.37
N SER A 713 29.00 27.87 1.80
CA SER A 713 29.81 26.70 1.44
C SER A 713 29.50 26.13 0.05
N PHE A 714 28.67 26.81 -0.76
CA PHE A 714 28.27 26.39 -2.11
C PHE A 714 29.40 26.63 -3.11
N LYS A 715 29.96 25.55 -3.69
CA LYS A 715 31.19 25.62 -4.49
C LYS A 715 31.38 24.41 -5.40
N ASN A 716 32.57 24.34 -6.00
CA ASN A 716 33.11 23.25 -6.80
C ASN A 716 32.21 22.82 -7.98
N GLY A 717 31.51 23.77 -8.59
CA GLY A 717 30.72 23.51 -9.78
C GLY A 717 30.69 24.69 -10.76
N PRO A 718 30.02 24.53 -11.92
CA PRO A 718 29.38 23.29 -12.35
C PRO A 718 30.41 22.23 -12.75
N VAL A 719 30.23 21.00 -12.29
CA VAL A 719 30.93 19.83 -12.82
C VAL A 719 29.98 19.08 -13.75
N PHE A 720 30.37 18.86 -15.00
CA PHE A 720 29.59 17.99 -15.89
C PHE A 720 29.61 16.57 -15.34
N VAL A 721 28.42 15.98 -15.16
CA VAL A 721 28.30 14.64 -14.56
C VAL A 721 28.76 13.51 -15.50
N ASN A 722 29.03 13.83 -16.76
CA ASN A 722 29.62 12.94 -17.76
C ASN A 722 30.84 13.58 -18.42
N GLY A 723 31.82 12.74 -18.76
CA GLY A 723 33.03 13.14 -19.47
C GLY A 723 34.09 13.78 -18.57
N THR A 724 35.24 14.10 -19.16
CA THR A 724 36.36 14.76 -18.46
C THR A 724 36.31 16.27 -18.68
N MET A 725 36.68 17.04 -17.65
CA MET A 725 36.75 18.51 -17.72
C MET A 725 38.20 18.97 -17.95
N GLU A 726 38.64 18.93 -19.21
CA GLU A 726 39.93 19.47 -19.61
C GLU A 726 39.78 20.85 -20.26
N LEU A 727 40.40 21.86 -19.65
CA LEU A 727 40.33 23.23 -20.12
C LEU A 727 40.99 23.40 -21.49
N SER A 728 40.32 24.08 -22.41
CA SER A 728 40.87 24.56 -23.69
C SER A 728 41.21 26.05 -23.62
N SER A 729 40.27 26.87 -23.14
CA SER A 729 40.50 28.31 -22.91
C SER A 729 39.59 28.84 -21.82
N ILE A 730 40.04 29.90 -21.13
CA ILE A 730 39.24 30.68 -20.19
C ILE A 730 39.55 32.16 -20.39
N LYS A 731 38.52 33.01 -20.41
CA LYS A 731 38.69 34.47 -20.52
C LYS A 731 37.56 35.20 -19.82
N SER A 732 37.83 36.43 -19.40
CA SER A 732 36.82 37.37 -18.92
C SER A 732 36.50 38.42 -19.97
N PHE A 733 35.29 38.97 -19.93
CA PHE A 733 34.87 40.12 -20.75
C PHE A 733 33.62 40.78 -20.14
N ALA A 734 33.33 42.01 -20.57
CA ALA A 734 32.14 42.74 -20.17
C ALA A 734 31.06 42.71 -21.28
N GLU A 735 29.79 42.66 -20.88
CA GLU A 735 28.62 42.78 -21.77
C GLU A 735 27.66 43.81 -21.19
N GLY A 736 27.74 45.06 -21.69
CA GLY A 736 27.05 46.19 -21.07
C GLY A 736 27.58 46.42 -19.65
N GLN A 737 26.68 46.40 -18.66
CA GLN A 737 27.08 46.47 -17.25
C GLN A 737 27.46 45.11 -16.64
N ASN A 738 27.26 44.00 -17.34
CA ASN A 738 27.52 42.66 -16.79
C ASN A 738 29.00 42.27 -16.92
N GLN A 739 29.49 41.45 -16.00
CA GLN A 739 30.83 40.86 -16.07
C GLN A 739 30.73 39.35 -16.28
N LEU A 740 31.50 38.82 -17.23
CA LEU A 740 31.41 37.43 -17.67
C LEU A 740 32.75 36.72 -17.62
N ILE A 741 32.69 35.40 -17.41
CA ILE A 741 33.80 34.46 -17.57
C ILE A 741 33.33 33.35 -18.52
N GLU A 742 33.96 33.25 -19.68
CA GLU A 742 33.73 32.16 -20.64
C GLU A 742 34.82 31.10 -20.48
N VAL A 743 34.39 29.85 -20.37
CA VAL A 743 35.22 28.66 -20.20
C VAL A 743 34.88 27.68 -21.32
N ASN A 744 35.87 27.30 -22.13
CA ASN A 744 35.73 26.29 -23.17
C ASN A 744 36.58 25.07 -22.82
N TYR A 745 36.02 23.88 -22.96
CA TYR A 745 36.69 22.61 -22.68
C TYR A 745 37.04 21.87 -23.97
N LYS A 746 38.08 21.03 -23.95
CA LYS A 746 38.56 20.29 -25.12
C LYS A 746 37.53 19.32 -25.72
N ASN A 747 36.62 18.82 -24.89
CA ASN A 747 35.52 17.96 -25.33
C ASN A 747 34.36 18.73 -26.00
N GLY A 748 34.51 20.04 -26.20
CA GLY A 748 33.48 20.90 -26.80
C GLY A 748 32.44 21.44 -25.83
N ASN A 749 32.51 21.07 -24.54
CA ASN A 749 31.65 21.65 -23.52
C ASN A 749 32.02 23.13 -23.30
N LYS A 750 31.02 23.92 -22.90
CA LYS A 750 31.17 25.35 -22.69
C LYS A 750 30.41 25.79 -21.45
N ILE A 751 31.01 26.69 -20.68
CA ILE A 751 30.42 27.35 -19.52
C ILE A 751 30.60 28.86 -19.66
N ILE A 752 29.57 29.63 -19.34
CA ILE A 752 29.63 31.09 -19.22
C ILE A 752 29.01 31.49 -17.88
N TRP A 753 29.84 32.01 -16.99
CA TRP A 753 29.37 32.71 -15.79
C TRP A 753 29.13 34.18 -16.12
N LYS A 754 28.02 34.73 -15.63
CA LYS A 754 27.63 36.13 -15.82
C LYS A 754 27.11 36.70 -14.50
N LEU A 755 27.76 37.73 -13.98
CA LEU A 755 27.25 38.49 -12.84
C LEU A 755 26.47 39.72 -13.34
N ASN A 756 25.20 39.79 -12.95
CA ASN A 756 24.29 40.87 -13.30
C ASN A 756 24.27 41.94 -12.18
N PRO A 757 24.01 43.22 -12.50
CA PRO A 757 23.89 44.31 -11.51
C PRO A 757 22.89 44.05 -10.39
N ASN A 758 21.83 43.30 -10.64
CA ASN A 758 20.83 42.92 -9.62
C ASN A 758 21.30 41.80 -8.65
N GLY A 759 22.57 41.41 -8.72
CA GLY A 759 23.18 40.42 -7.82
C GLY A 759 22.92 38.95 -8.22
N ILE A 760 22.33 38.70 -9.38
CA ILE A 760 22.15 37.35 -9.92
C ILE A 760 23.44 36.87 -10.58
N LEU A 761 23.93 35.71 -10.11
CA LEU A 761 24.96 34.95 -10.80
C LEU A 761 24.29 33.97 -11.76
N GLU A 762 24.39 34.25 -13.05
CA GLU A 762 23.87 33.42 -14.11
C GLU A 762 24.96 32.44 -14.60
N LEU A 763 24.58 31.19 -14.77
CA LEU A 763 25.39 30.14 -15.38
C LEU A 763 24.73 29.66 -16.65
N ASN A 764 25.36 29.89 -17.80
CA ASN A 764 25.01 29.22 -19.04
C ASN A 764 25.96 28.06 -19.26
N TYR A 765 25.44 26.85 -19.48
CA TYR A 765 26.27 25.70 -19.81
C TYR A 765 25.74 24.95 -21.02
N GLU A 766 26.67 24.38 -21.75
CA GLU A 766 26.43 23.68 -22.99
C GLU A 766 27.32 22.45 -23.07
N TYR A 767 26.74 21.32 -23.45
CA TYR A 767 27.46 20.06 -23.62
C TYR A 767 26.75 19.20 -24.67
N SER A 768 27.47 18.23 -25.24
CA SER A 768 26.92 17.30 -26.22
C SER A 768 27.13 15.86 -25.77
N LEU A 769 26.12 15.03 -25.95
CA LEU A 769 26.16 13.60 -25.65
C LEU A 769 25.65 12.80 -26.85
N SER A 770 26.17 11.57 -27.00
CA SER A 770 25.72 10.60 -28.00
C SER A 770 25.91 9.20 -27.43
N GLY A 771 24.83 8.58 -26.96
CA GLY A 771 24.85 7.23 -26.39
C GLY A 771 23.90 7.05 -25.21
N ASN A 772 24.20 6.06 -24.37
CA ASN A 772 23.35 5.63 -23.26
C ASN A 772 23.96 6.09 -21.94
N TYR A 773 23.16 6.78 -21.11
CA TYR A 773 23.64 7.37 -19.86
C TYR A 773 22.66 7.13 -18.71
N GLN A 774 23.21 6.96 -17.50
CA GLN A 774 22.40 6.92 -16.27
C GLN A 774 21.82 8.30 -15.96
N PHE A 775 22.64 9.35 -16.04
CA PHE A 775 22.24 10.73 -15.78
C PHE A 775 22.99 11.67 -16.71
N ALA A 776 22.51 12.90 -16.86
CA ALA A 776 23.18 13.96 -17.63
C ALA A 776 22.88 15.33 -17.02
N GLY A 777 23.83 16.27 -17.08
CA GLY A 777 23.69 17.62 -16.49
C GLY A 777 24.93 18.08 -15.74
N VAL A 778 24.74 18.90 -14.70
CA VAL A 778 25.83 19.49 -13.90
C VAL A 778 25.61 19.32 -12.40
N SER A 779 26.69 19.37 -11.62
CA SER A 779 26.66 19.21 -10.16
C SER A 779 27.54 20.23 -9.41
N PHE A 780 27.25 20.39 -8.12
CA PHE A 780 27.87 21.32 -7.18
C PHE A 780 28.01 20.68 -5.80
N ASP A 781 28.94 21.20 -4.99
CA ASP A 781 29.13 20.79 -3.61
C ASP A 781 28.40 21.75 -2.66
N TYR A 782 27.66 21.18 -1.71
CA TYR A 782 27.14 21.89 -0.55
C TYR A 782 27.02 20.93 0.63
N PRO A 783 27.44 21.31 1.86
CA PRO A 783 27.34 20.43 3.00
C PRO A 783 25.88 20.23 3.48
N GLU A 784 25.41 18.98 3.48
CA GLU A 784 24.05 18.64 3.91
C GLU A 784 23.74 19.08 5.36
N ASN A 785 24.74 19.08 6.24
CA ASN A 785 24.60 19.47 7.65
C ASN A 785 24.20 20.93 7.85
N TYR A 786 24.37 21.81 6.85
CA TYR A 786 23.90 23.19 6.92
C TYR A 786 22.47 23.39 6.44
N VAL A 787 21.86 22.42 5.74
CA VAL A 787 20.50 22.57 5.23
C VAL A 787 19.47 22.29 6.32
N ILE A 788 18.45 23.13 6.37
CA ILE A 788 17.29 23.03 7.26
C ILE A 788 16.10 22.45 6.49
N ASN A 789 15.82 22.99 5.30
CA ASN A 789 14.74 22.53 4.42
C ASN A 789 15.01 22.89 2.96
N ALA A 790 14.27 22.27 2.05
CA ALA A 790 14.23 22.61 0.63
C ALA A 790 12.80 22.95 0.24
N LYS A 791 12.62 24.08 -0.47
CA LYS A 791 11.35 24.52 -1.04
C LYS A 791 11.52 24.67 -2.55
N TRP A 792 10.60 24.14 -3.35
CA TRP A 792 10.73 24.19 -4.81
C TRP A 792 9.37 24.29 -5.48
N LEU A 793 9.35 24.84 -6.69
CA LEU A 793 8.24 24.70 -7.63
C LEU A 793 8.61 23.61 -8.64
N GLY A 794 7.83 22.54 -8.67
CA GLY A 794 8.09 21.37 -9.52
C GLY A 794 7.17 20.22 -9.14
N LYS A 795 7.46 19.02 -9.65
CA LYS A 795 6.77 17.81 -9.20
C LYS A 795 7.36 17.30 -7.89
N GLY A 796 6.49 16.82 -7.01
CA GLY A 796 6.84 16.33 -5.68
C GLY A 796 5.58 15.93 -4.88
N PRO A 797 5.70 15.76 -3.55
CA PRO A 797 6.88 16.05 -2.73
C PRO A 797 7.88 14.89 -2.59
N TYR A 798 7.59 13.72 -3.15
CA TYR A 798 8.46 12.55 -3.07
C TYR A 798 9.47 12.55 -4.20
N HIS A 799 10.60 11.88 -3.98
CA HIS A 799 11.59 11.71 -5.03
C HIS A 799 11.15 10.71 -6.11
N VAL A 800 11.82 10.73 -7.26
CA VAL A 800 11.46 9.92 -8.43
C VAL A 800 12.64 9.18 -9.02
N TRP A 801 12.33 8.17 -9.84
CA TRP A 801 13.28 7.48 -10.72
C TRP A 801 12.80 7.58 -12.16
N LYS A 802 13.66 7.31 -13.15
CA LYS A 802 13.28 7.36 -14.56
C LYS A 802 12.03 6.55 -14.87
N ASN A 803 11.94 5.35 -14.30
CA ASN A 803 10.85 4.38 -14.42
C ASN A 803 9.82 4.46 -13.27
N ARG A 804 9.77 5.59 -12.56
CA ARG A 804 8.76 5.93 -11.54
C ARG A 804 8.65 7.45 -11.40
N THR A 805 8.13 8.13 -12.43
CA THR A 805 7.88 9.59 -12.40
C THR A 805 6.42 9.94 -12.06
N GLN A 806 5.54 8.95 -12.16
CA GLN A 806 4.13 8.99 -11.80
C GLN A 806 3.96 9.16 -10.28
N GLY A 807 2.80 9.64 -9.86
CA GLY A 807 2.41 9.87 -8.47
C GLY A 807 2.69 11.27 -7.96
N GLN A 808 3.59 12.00 -8.60
CA GLN A 808 3.96 13.37 -8.20
C GLN A 808 3.09 14.42 -8.89
N THR A 809 2.72 15.47 -8.16
CA THR A 809 1.93 16.58 -8.71
C THR A 809 2.75 17.87 -8.74
N PHE A 810 2.52 18.71 -9.75
CA PHE A 810 3.24 19.96 -9.94
C PHE A 810 2.74 21.03 -8.97
N ASN A 811 3.54 21.45 -8.01
CA ASN A 811 3.16 22.41 -6.97
C ASN A 811 4.40 23.10 -6.38
N VAL A 812 4.17 24.03 -5.44
CA VAL A 812 5.23 24.48 -4.52
C VAL A 812 5.27 23.52 -3.33
N TRP A 813 6.34 22.75 -3.24
CA TRP A 813 6.58 21.79 -2.18
C TRP A 813 7.64 22.31 -1.21
N GLN A 814 7.62 21.79 0.01
CA GLN A 814 8.67 22.04 0.99
C GLN A 814 8.88 20.82 1.87
N ASN A 815 10.10 20.27 1.84
CA ASN A 815 10.50 19.15 2.67
C ASN A 815 11.50 19.62 3.71
N LEU A 816 11.24 19.30 4.97
CA LEU A 816 12.23 19.45 6.05
C LEU A 816 13.35 18.44 5.83
N LYS A 817 14.58 18.81 6.23
CA LYS A 817 15.68 17.87 6.17
C LYS A 817 15.41 16.66 7.06
N ASN A 818 15.49 15.48 6.46
CA ASN A 818 15.51 14.19 7.14
C ASN A 818 16.57 13.28 6.51
N SER A 819 16.82 12.13 7.12
CA SER A 819 17.75 11.10 6.65
C SER A 819 17.06 9.77 6.39
N THR A 820 15.75 9.81 6.12
CA THR A 820 14.94 8.62 5.90
C THR A 820 15.46 7.86 4.70
N ARG A 821 15.43 6.54 4.85
CA ARG A 821 15.73 5.57 3.81
C ARG A 821 14.57 4.61 3.78
N THR A 822 14.01 4.40 2.61
CA THR A 822 12.92 3.45 2.40
C THR A 822 13.33 2.07 2.92
N GLY A 823 12.43 1.41 3.67
CA GLY A 823 12.73 0.15 4.34
C GLY A 823 13.52 0.24 5.66
N GLN A 824 13.89 1.43 6.14
CA GLN A 824 14.70 1.58 7.36
C GLN A 824 14.19 2.67 8.30
N SER A 825 14.20 2.37 9.60
CA SER A 825 13.89 3.34 10.65
C SER A 825 14.87 4.54 10.66
N PRO A 826 14.37 5.79 10.81
CA PRO A 826 12.97 6.18 10.91
C PRO A 826 12.30 6.42 9.54
N TRP A 827 11.04 5.98 9.38
CA TRP A 827 10.19 6.21 8.21
C TRP A 827 9.57 7.62 8.23
N ILE A 828 10.37 8.66 7.93
CA ILE A 828 9.94 10.06 7.88
C ILE A 828 9.78 10.47 6.42
N TYR A 829 8.55 10.35 5.92
CA TYR A 829 8.19 10.76 4.57
C TYR A 829 7.51 12.14 4.52
N PRO A 830 7.63 12.89 3.42
CA PRO A 830 8.41 12.58 2.21
C PRO A 830 9.93 12.68 2.46
N GLU A 831 10.71 11.97 1.63
CA GLU A 831 12.16 11.98 1.70
C GLU A 831 12.70 13.38 1.37
N PHE A 832 13.72 13.82 2.09
CA PHE A 832 14.42 15.06 1.76
C PHE A 832 15.39 14.89 0.58
N LYS A 833 16.04 13.72 0.51
CA LYS A 833 17.09 13.41 -0.47
C LYS A 833 16.48 12.67 -1.65
N GLY A 834 16.90 13.00 -2.87
CA GLY A 834 16.19 12.48 -4.02
C GLY A 834 16.44 13.18 -5.35
N TYR A 835 15.89 12.61 -6.42
CA TYR A 835 15.62 13.34 -7.66
C TYR A 835 14.21 13.93 -7.63
N PHE A 836 14.06 15.18 -8.05
CA PHE A 836 12.78 15.87 -8.17
C PHE A 836 12.57 16.33 -9.61
N ASP A 837 11.39 16.06 -10.17
CA ASP A 837 11.08 16.30 -11.59
C ASP A 837 10.53 17.72 -11.84
N GLU A 838 10.78 18.19 -13.06
CA GLU A 838 10.23 19.43 -13.63
C GLU A 838 10.43 20.69 -12.75
N VAL A 839 11.57 20.81 -12.09
CA VAL A 839 11.84 21.92 -11.17
C VAL A 839 12.02 23.24 -11.94
N SER A 840 11.16 24.22 -11.64
CA SER A 840 11.28 25.59 -12.14
C SER A 840 12.25 26.43 -11.31
N TRP A 841 12.24 26.22 -9.99
CA TRP A 841 13.17 26.82 -9.05
C TRP A 841 13.25 26.00 -7.77
N LEU A 842 14.39 26.08 -7.08
CA LEU A 842 14.69 25.51 -5.77
C LEU A 842 15.19 26.63 -4.85
N GLN A 843 14.78 26.59 -3.59
CA GLN A 843 15.35 27.36 -2.48
C GLN A 843 15.79 26.39 -1.38
N LEU A 844 17.04 26.49 -0.96
CA LEU A 844 17.56 25.85 0.23
C LEU A 844 17.63 26.87 1.36
N ASP A 845 17.01 26.53 2.47
CA ASP A 845 17.15 27.25 3.72
C ASP A 845 18.28 26.61 4.50
N THR A 846 19.30 27.41 4.84
CA THR A 846 20.52 26.90 5.46
C THR A 846 20.93 27.76 6.65
N ALA A 847 21.76 27.21 7.53
CA ALA A 847 22.42 27.96 8.59
C ALA A 847 23.30 29.12 8.06
N GLU A 848 23.78 29.02 6.82
CA GLU A 848 24.62 30.03 6.19
C GLU A 848 23.81 31.10 5.43
N GLY A 849 22.51 30.90 5.23
CA GLY A 849 21.62 31.78 4.46
C GLY A 849 20.84 31.03 3.37
N LYS A 850 19.99 31.74 2.63
CA LYS A 850 19.19 31.12 1.56
C LYS A 850 19.99 30.98 0.26
N ILE A 851 19.87 29.83 -0.39
CA ILE A 851 20.39 29.59 -1.75
C ILE A 851 19.18 29.38 -2.65
N THR A 852 18.96 30.25 -3.62
CA THR A 852 17.88 30.11 -4.60
C THR A 852 18.48 29.86 -5.97
N VAL A 853 17.99 28.83 -6.67
CA VAL A 853 18.37 28.49 -8.03
C VAL A 853 17.13 28.38 -8.89
N GLY A 854 17.09 29.10 -10.01
CA GLY A 854 16.01 29.00 -11.02
C GLY A 854 16.55 28.61 -12.38
N THR A 855 15.66 28.17 -13.28
CA THR A 855 15.98 27.90 -14.69
C THR A 855 14.94 28.51 -15.61
N LYS A 856 15.32 28.85 -16.84
CA LYS A 856 14.35 29.24 -17.89
C LYS A 856 13.94 28.06 -18.77
N GLU A 857 14.76 27.03 -18.85
CA GLU A 857 14.44 25.83 -19.61
C GLU A 857 13.46 24.92 -18.86
N GLU A 858 12.66 24.18 -19.62
CA GLU A 858 11.71 23.20 -19.10
C GLU A 858 12.36 21.84 -18.80
N LYS A 859 11.69 21.02 -17.99
CA LYS A 859 12.04 19.62 -17.70
C LYS A 859 13.44 19.44 -17.07
N MET A 860 13.74 20.25 -16.06
CA MET A 860 14.96 20.10 -15.26
C MET A 860 14.68 19.21 -14.05
N PHE A 861 15.49 18.16 -13.89
CA PHE A 861 15.54 17.40 -12.65
C PHE A 861 16.50 18.06 -11.67
N VAL A 862 16.22 17.96 -10.38
CA VAL A 862 17.16 18.35 -9.33
C VAL A 862 17.47 17.16 -8.44
N ARG A 863 18.76 16.91 -8.20
CA ARG A 863 19.21 15.97 -7.18
C ARG A 863 19.54 16.71 -5.89
N LEU A 864 18.96 16.29 -4.78
CA LEU A 864 19.34 16.71 -3.43
C LEU A 864 20.10 15.58 -2.72
N PHE A 865 21.40 15.78 -2.54
CA PHE A 865 22.32 14.97 -1.73
C PHE A 865 22.44 13.50 -2.17
N ASP A 866 23.22 12.76 -1.39
CA ASP A 866 23.46 11.35 -1.65
C ASP A 866 22.36 10.49 -1.02
N PHE A 867 21.76 9.65 -1.84
CA PHE A 867 20.70 8.71 -1.49
C PHE A 867 20.74 7.54 -2.47
N TYR A 868 20.17 6.40 -2.09
CA TYR A 868 20.11 5.21 -2.94
C TYR A 868 18.71 4.64 -2.89
N GLY A 869 18.26 4.05 -3.98
CA GLY A 869 16.96 3.38 -4.01
C GLY A 869 17.04 1.95 -3.49
N ILE A 870 18.20 1.30 -3.67
CA ILE A 870 18.45 -0.07 -3.22
C ILE A 870 19.77 -0.10 -2.45
N TYR A 871 19.75 -0.76 -1.29
CA TYR A 871 20.90 -0.83 -0.38
C TYR A 871 21.53 -2.23 -0.37
N GLY A 872 22.75 -2.35 -0.92
CA GLY A 872 23.59 -3.54 -0.83
C GLY A 872 24.96 -3.25 -0.24
N ALA A 873 25.97 -4.04 -0.62
CA ALA A 873 27.37 -3.74 -0.31
C ALA A 873 27.80 -2.37 -0.87
N GLU A 874 27.25 -1.99 -2.03
CA GLU A 874 27.24 -0.64 -2.57
C GLU A 874 25.78 -0.20 -2.75
N GLY A 875 25.52 1.11 -2.66
CA GLY A 875 24.19 1.66 -2.94
C GLY A 875 23.94 1.81 -4.44
N TYR A 876 22.71 1.53 -4.88
CA TYR A 876 22.29 1.60 -6.28
C TYR A 876 21.10 2.54 -6.49
N PRO A 877 21.01 3.26 -7.63
CA PRO A 877 22.04 3.40 -8.67
C PRO A 877 23.21 4.26 -8.19
N LYS A 878 24.32 4.22 -8.94
CA LYS A 878 25.44 5.14 -8.70
C LYS A 878 24.98 6.58 -8.86
N LEU A 879 25.58 7.47 -8.09
CA LEU A 879 25.24 8.88 -8.05
C LEU A 879 26.29 9.73 -8.78
N PRO A 880 25.91 10.88 -9.35
CA PRO A 880 26.88 11.83 -9.87
C PRO A 880 27.75 12.39 -8.74
N THR A 881 28.93 12.90 -9.09
CA THR A 881 29.79 13.63 -8.14
C THR A 881 29.10 14.88 -7.59
N GLY A 882 29.58 15.37 -6.45
CA GLY A 882 29.00 16.51 -5.73
C GLY A 882 27.73 16.15 -4.96
N ASN A 883 27.01 17.15 -4.48
CA ASN A 883 25.86 16.97 -3.58
C ASN A 883 24.56 17.53 -4.13
N ILE A 884 24.60 18.54 -4.99
CA ILE A 884 23.40 19.14 -5.58
C ILE A 884 23.58 19.15 -7.09
N SER A 885 22.65 18.53 -7.81
CA SER A 885 22.77 18.37 -9.26
C SER A 885 21.55 18.94 -9.99
N PHE A 886 21.78 19.53 -11.16
CA PHE A 886 20.77 20.02 -12.09
C PHE A 886 20.88 19.20 -13.36
N LEU A 887 19.89 18.35 -13.59
CA LEU A 887 20.00 17.21 -14.50
C LEU A 887 18.94 17.26 -15.60
N ASP A 888 19.36 16.81 -16.78
CA ASP A 888 18.56 16.57 -17.96
C ASP A 888 18.00 15.14 -18.01
N ALA A 889 18.65 14.23 -17.29
CA ALA A 889 18.27 12.82 -17.20
C ALA A 889 18.67 12.24 -15.83
N ILE A 890 17.85 11.32 -15.33
CA ILE A 890 18.04 10.59 -14.06
C ILE A 890 18.03 9.07 -14.33
N PRO A 891 18.63 8.24 -13.45
CA PRO A 891 18.71 6.81 -13.69
C PRO A 891 17.37 6.09 -13.48
N PRO A 892 17.13 4.96 -14.18
CA PRO A 892 16.13 3.98 -13.77
C PRO A 892 16.57 3.27 -12.49
N LEU A 893 15.60 2.71 -11.75
CA LEU A 893 15.84 1.89 -10.58
C LEU A 893 15.51 0.43 -10.85
N GLY A 894 16.29 -0.48 -10.26
CA GLY A 894 16.10 -1.92 -10.34
C GLY A 894 15.06 -2.44 -9.35
N THR A 895 15.17 -3.73 -9.02
CA THR A 895 14.38 -4.41 -7.99
C THR A 895 15.29 -5.28 -7.13
N VAL A 896 14.87 -5.56 -5.90
CA VAL A 896 15.53 -6.56 -5.04
C VAL A 896 14.65 -7.79 -4.97
N LEU A 897 15.26 -8.97 -4.97
CA LEU A 897 14.55 -10.22 -4.66
C LEU A 897 15.33 -10.97 -3.58
N ALA A 898 14.85 -10.88 -2.34
CA ALA A 898 15.49 -11.35 -1.12
C ALA A 898 16.92 -10.82 -0.89
N PHE A 899 17.91 -11.39 -1.57
CA PHE A 899 19.33 -11.01 -1.47
C PHE A 899 19.93 -10.59 -2.81
N ASN A 900 19.22 -10.80 -3.91
CA ASN A 900 19.74 -10.55 -5.25
C ASN A 900 19.23 -9.20 -5.73
N ILE A 901 20.11 -8.21 -5.70
CA ILE A 901 19.88 -6.94 -6.39
C ILE A 901 19.89 -7.23 -7.89
N ASN A 902 18.77 -6.97 -8.56
CA ASN A 902 18.73 -6.91 -10.01
C ASN A 902 18.93 -5.44 -10.43
N ASP A 903 20.19 -5.09 -10.67
CA ASP A 903 20.62 -3.77 -11.16
C ASP A 903 20.57 -3.65 -12.70
N LYS A 904 20.18 -4.73 -13.40
CA LYS A 904 19.95 -4.78 -14.85
C LYS A 904 18.55 -4.28 -15.18
N THR A 905 18.39 -2.98 -15.02
CA THR A 905 17.12 -2.27 -15.20
C THR A 905 16.50 -2.48 -16.58
N GLU A 906 17.30 -2.74 -17.62
CA GLU A 906 16.81 -2.99 -18.99
C GLU A 906 15.89 -4.20 -19.11
N THR A 907 15.94 -5.14 -18.15
CA THR A 907 15.05 -6.32 -18.12
C THR A 907 13.63 -6.00 -17.64
N LEU A 908 13.44 -4.84 -16.99
CA LEU A 908 12.18 -4.44 -16.36
C LEU A 908 11.26 -3.64 -17.28
N GLY A 909 11.62 -3.46 -18.54
CA GLY A 909 10.79 -2.82 -19.56
C GLY A 909 11.40 -1.55 -20.17
N PRO A 910 10.75 -0.99 -21.21
CA PRO A 910 11.26 0.16 -21.96
C PRO A 910 11.56 1.42 -21.13
N GLU A 911 10.73 1.76 -20.14
CA GLU A 911 10.97 2.92 -19.27
C GLU A 911 12.21 2.74 -18.38
N SER A 912 12.57 1.49 -18.11
CA SER A 912 13.67 1.07 -17.25
C SER A 912 15.02 0.96 -17.98
N GLU A 913 15.08 1.19 -19.29
CA GLU A 913 16.35 1.27 -20.02
C GLU A 913 17.19 2.48 -19.57
N LEU A 914 18.46 2.56 -19.97
CA LEU A 914 19.25 3.79 -19.82
C LEU A 914 18.68 4.95 -20.66
N ASN A 915 19.13 6.17 -20.39
CA ASN A 915 18.71 7.32 -21.18
C ASN A 915 19.47 7.34 -22.51
N HIS A 916 18.76 7.19 -23.62
CA HIS A 916 19.29 7.32 -24.98
C HIS A 916 19.37 8.81 -25.35
N LEU A 917 20.54 9.42 -25.17
CA LEU A 917 20.75 10.85 -25.40
C LEU A 917 21.59 11.07 -26.65
N ASN A 918 21.06 11.86 -27.59
CA ASN A 918 21.78 12.30 -28.77
C ASN A 918 21.51 13.78 -29.04
N GLY A 919 22.57 14.58 -28.96
CA GLY A 919 22.51 15.98 -29.33
C GLY A 919 23.16 16.91 -28.32
N LYS A 920 22.79 18.18 -28.45
CA LYS A 920 23.41 19.30 -27.76
C LYS A 920 22.43 19.90 -26.76
N PHE A 921 22.85 19.97 -25.51
CA PHE A 921 22.07 20.45 -24.38
C PHE A 921 22.55 21.84 -24.02
N LYS A 922 21.62 22.77 -23.81
CA LYS A 922 21.88 24.14 -23.38
C LYS A 922 20.95 24.48 -22.25
N ARG A 923 21.52 25.03 -21.18
CA ARG A 923 20.79 25.33 -19.94
C ARG A 923 21.31 26.62 -19.34
N THR A 924 20.42 27.33 -18.66
CA THR A 924 20.73 28.51 -17.87
C THR A 924 20.25 28.33 -16.43
N LEU A 925 21.15 28.47 -15.47
CA LEU A 925 20.82 28.52 -14.04
C LEU A 925 21.00 29.95 -13.50
N TYR A 926 20.02 30.43 -12.77
CA TYR A 926 20.04 31.72 -12.08
C TYR A 926 20.24 31.49 -10.58
N PHE A 927 21.42 31.82 -10.07
CA PHE A 927 21.73 31.73 -8.65
C PHE A 927 21.50 33.07 -7.95
N TYR A 928 20.78 33.02 -6.84
CA TYR A 928 20.63 34.12 -5.90
C TYR A 928 20.95 33.65 -4.49
N PHE A 929 21.85 34.36 -3.82
CA PHE A 929 22.27 34.03 -2.46
C PHE A 929 21.85 35.13 -1.49
N GLY A 930 21.09 34.76 -0.46
CA GLY A 930 20.52 35.68 0.54
C GLY A 930 19.02 35.92 0.37
N LEU A 931 18.51 36.90 1.12
CA LEU A 931 17.13 37.39 1.01
C LEU A 931 17.10 38.63 0.10
N PRO A 932 16.16 38.71 -0.85
CA PRO A 932 15.98 39.94 -1.61
C PRO A 932 15.42 41.05 -0.73
N ASP A 933 15.94 42.25 -0.91
CA ASP A 933 15.28 43.48 -0.49
C ASP A 933 14.14 43.74 -1.49
N LEU A 934 12.94 43.27 -1.16
CA LEU A 934 11.75 43.39 -2.01
C LEU A 934 11.08 44.77 -1.90
N GLY A 935 11.67 45.72 -1.17
CA GLY A 935 11.14 47.08 -1.01
C GLY A 935 9.92 47.17 -0.08
N ASP A 936 9.55 46.10 0.62
CA ASP A 936 8.54 46.17 1.67
C ASP A 936 9.17 46.74 2.95
N GLU A 937 8.69 47.93 3.35
CA GLU A 937 8.96 48.51 4.66
C GLU A 937 8.75 47.46 5.76
N ASN A 938 9.65 47.44 6.74
CA ASN A 938 9.55 46.67 7.98
C ASN A 938 8.10 46.60 8.50
N LYS A 939 7.33 45.59 8.08
CA LYS A 939 6.14 45.18 8.81
C LYS A 939 6.67 44.53 10.08
N GLN A 940 6.81 45.38 11.08
CA GLN A 940 7.15 45.00 12.44
C GLN A 940 6.27 43.80 12.80
N PHE A 941 6.92 42.67 13.07
CA PHE A 941 6.24 41.46 13.50
C PHE A 941 5.30 41.82 14.65
N THR A 942 4.01 41.82 14.37
CA THR A 942 2.98 42.03 15.39
C THR A 942 2.73 40.66 15.97
N MET A 943 3.23 40.45 17.19
CA MET A 943 2.94 39.23 17.94
C MET A 943 1.42 39.02 17.94
N PRO A 944 0.89 37.87 17.49
CA PRO A 944 -0.52 37.56 17.64
C PRO A 944 -0.90 37.73 19.12
N LYS A 945 -2.02 38.41 19.40
CA LYS A 945 -2.50 38.63 20.77
C LYS A 945 -2.91 37.34 21.49
N GLU A 946 -2.90 36.19 20.81
CA GLU A 946 -3.22 34.90 21.39
C GLU A 946 -2.19 33.84 20.96
N ASN A 947 -1.58 33.22 21.98
CA ASN A 947 -0.68 32.10 21.87
C ASN A 947 -1.53 30.82 21.86
N ILE A 948 -1.76 30.23 20.69
CA ILE A 948 -2.42 28.92 20.58
C ILE A 948 -1.35 27.89 20.20
N LEU A 949 -0.61 27.45 21.20
CA LEU A 949 0.22 26.25 21.17
C LEU A 949 0.08 25.54 22.53
N THR A 950 -1.14 25.03 22.79
CA THR A 950 -1.43 23.86 23.62
C THR A 950 -2.80 23.33 23.19
N ASP A 951 -2.81 22.34 22.30
CA ASP A 951 -3.57 21.08 22.40
C ASP A 951 -3.41 20.27 21.10
#